data_AF-A0A8T7MJH6-F1
#
_entry.id   AF-A0A8T7MJH6-F1
#
_cell.length_a   1.000
_cell.length_b   1.000
_cell.length_c   1.000
_cell.angle_alpha   90.00
_cell.angle_beta   90.00
_cell.angle_gamma   90.00
#
_symmetry.space_group_name_H-M   'P 1'
#
loop_
_entity.id
_entity.type
_entity.pdbx_description
1 polymer ?
#
loop_
_entity_poly.entity_id
_entity_poly.type
_entity_poly.pdbx_seq_one_letter_code
_entity_poly.pdbx_strand_id
1 'polypeptide(L)'
;MSLVEKPEQVITKKKWSVLKQAGFLKWPLEEWLSIKRGLAAYPLYALLLGSVILFTLAYQVPLDYQFKLGPGFTADYLYAVSFNKPESNGDFGFRWSSEESYLRFPGVGVLPHSTLEIAMQVGGRPPNLPLPRVAVWVDQLKIGEVIVGPGEQIYRFDYQPDGHRLNGNLYFTLTSTESFQAKDHNLPLGVVVTSVQLRGSPQNNRPVIPALPQLALLLAGLVVIYLALVRAGWSSRGAARWSSLIALSMTVALALFRLQLTPALETLFLTLLVAYPLLVLGLRTTKRWLGEDKLQWVGLLFLATFTVKAAGLNHPAFLIIDHWFRIHQILRFWDTPAAFWQQYYNVSTGETVTGIAGGSAVLGQWGLSFSLPYSPLFYLFAAPLARIWPTHDPNLLAAVNLLVTWLEASSIFLIYIIACEAYRGVWAKRAGNIAAALYGFYPLSFLLFSDGGYNSILAHWLTLLFVALLFKSFNRVSSLWLNVALVISLAAALLAHTSTLLLLGSLMVVSTLLFFLQTLAKGNTPTEKKGLNSSGLVVRLSLVSLGGFGLAFALYYGWYIIPFVRDSLPTLLSKFSNGGIGQERKLLGTELLSGFWPQLWEHFRLFPFLLTLMALVFLSPFRPKSISQTARLAEYARREVWLFWLAWLVVFLLFALLDLKVNLLQKHMLFAAPLLCLGTGFALSLLWEWAAPKNQLIRWTSGLFIGGLVTFILWQGVALWYARVFYYTLPPGSG
;
A
#
# COMPACT_ATOMS: atom_id res chain seq x y z
N MET A 1 6.94 -47.59 -59.37
CA MET A 1 7.21 -46.14 -59.40
C MET A 1 5.89 -45.40 -59.29
N SER A 2 5.56 -44.52 -58.34
CA SER A 2 6.08 -44.18 -57.01
C SER A 2 5.05 -43.14 -56.51
N LEU A 3 4.03 -43.58 -55.79
CA LEU A 3 3.16 -42.69 -55.02
C LEU A 3 3.83 -42.46 -53.66
N VAL A 4 4.59 -41.38 -53.56
CA VAL A 4 5.12 -40.85 -52.30
C VAL A 4 4.26 -39.65 -51.94
N GLU A 5 3.21 -39.88 -51.16
CA GLU A 5 2.55 -38.80 -50.42
C GLU A 5 3.52 -38.27 -49.37
N LYS A 6 3.81 -36.96 -49.43
CA LYS A 6 4.66 -36.26 -48.47
C LYS A 6 4.02 -36.30 -47.06
N PRO A 7 4.69 -36.83 -46.03
CA PRO A 7 4.12 -36.94 -44.67
C PRO A 7 4.27 -35.66 -43.83
N GLU A 8 4.31 -34.45 -44.41
CA GLU A 8 4.63 -33.21 -43.66
C GLU A 8 3.46 -32.26 -43.37
N GLN A 9 2.24 -32.49 -43.88
CA GLN A 9 1.14 -31.51 -43.71
C GLN A 9 -0.03 -31.94 -42.81
N VAL A 10 -0.02 -33.15 -42.24
CA VAL A 10 -1.15 -33.65 -41.42
C VAL A 10 -0.93 -33.45 -39.90
N ILE A 11 0.29 -33.11 -39.46
CA ILE A 11 0.60 -32.99 -38.01
C ILE A 11 0.29 -31.59 -37.42
N THR A 12 0.10 -30.55 -38.24
CA THR A 12 -0.07 -29.18 -37.72
C THR A 12 -1.52 -28.79 -37.39
N LYS A 13 -2.55 -29.23 -38.13
CA LYS A 13 -3.94 -28.82 -37.82
C LYS A 13 -4.55 -29.53 -36.60
N LYS A 14 -4.20 -30.79 -36.36
CA LYS A 14 -4.78 -31.60 -35.25
C LYS A 14 -4.16 -31.26 -33.88
N LYS A 15 -2.87 -30.91 -33.82
CA LYS A 15 -2.24 -30.37 -32.60
C LYS A 15 -2.77 -28.98 -32.24
N TRP A 16 -3.06 -28.13 -33.24
CA TRP A 16 -3.60 -26.79 -33.02
C TRP A 16 -5.07 -26.79 -32.55
N SER A 17 -5.89 -27.78 -32.93
CA SER A 17 -7.27 -27.90 -32.41
C SER A 17 -7.30 -28.39 -30.95
N VAL A 18 -6.40 -29.31 -30.57
CA VAL A 18 -6.24 -29.79 -29.19
C VAL A 18 -5.71 -28.67 -28.28
N LEU A 19 -4.76 -27.86 -28.76
CA LEU A 19 -4.26 -26.69 -28.00
C LEU A 19 -5.30 -25.55 -27.89
N LYS A 20 -6.20 -25.39 -28.86
CA LYS A 20 -7.37 -24.49 -28.73
C LYS A 20 -8.40 -25.00 -27.73
N GLN A 21 -8.60 -26.32 -27.64
CA GLN A 21 -9.47 -26.94 -26.63
C GLN A 21 -8.88 -26.86 -25.21
N ALA A 22 -7.55 -26.83 -25.08
CA ALA A 22 -6.86 -26.78 -23.79
C ALA A 22 -6.95 -25.42 -23.06
N GLY A 23 -7.58 -24.38 -23.63
CA GLY A 23 -7.83 -23.09 -22.96
C GLY A 23 -6.59 -22.23 -22.64
N PHE A 24 -5.39 -22.83 -22.62
CA PHE A 24 -4.13 -22.18 -22.23
C PHE A 24 -3.66 -21.14 -23.24
N LEU A 25 -3.76 -21.41 -24.54
CA LEU A 25 -3.40 -20.44 -25.60
C LEU A 25 -4.47 -19.37 -25.86
N LYS A 26 -5.71 -19.60 -25.39
CA LYS A 26 -6.80 -18.64 -25.59
C LYS A 26 -6.52 -17.32 -24.88
N TRP A 27 -5.89 -17.38 -23.70
CA TRP A 27 -5.60 -16.19 -22.92
C TRP A 27 -4.55 -15.28 -23.56
N PRO A 28 -3.32 -15.74 -23.87
CA PRO A 28 -2.33 -14.87 -24.49
C PRO A 28 -2.85 -14.21 -25.76
N LEU A 29 -3.68 -14.93 -26.53
CA LEU A 29 -4.32 -14.39 -27.73
C LEU A 29 -5.36 -13.30 -27.41
N GLU A 30 -6.27 -13.54 -26.46
CA GLU A 30 -7.24 -12.53 -26.00
C GLU A 30 -6.54 -11.25 -25.50
N GLU A 31 -5.44 -11.44 -24.76
CA GLU A 31 -4.66 -10.35 -24.19
C GLU A 31 -3.94 -9.56 -25.29
N TRP A 32 -3.27 -10.25 -26.21
CA TRP A 32 -2.66 -9.66 -27.39
C TRP A 32 -3.66 -8.88 -28.24
N LEU A 33 -4.85 -9.44 -28.48
CA LEU A 33 -5.91 -8.77 -29.22
C LEU A 33 -6.46 -7.53 -28.47
N SER A 34 -6.49 -7.55 -27.15
CA SER A 34 -6.84 -6.38 -26.34
C SER A 34 -5.80 -5.27 -26.50
N ILE A 35 -4.52 -5.62 -26.36
CA ILE A 35 -3.39 -4.69 -26.50
C ILE A 35 -3.37 -4.09 -27.91
N LYS A 36 -3.43 -4.94 -28.96
CA LYS A 36 -3.43 -4.50 -30.36
C LYS A 36 -4.57 -3.52 -30.65
N ARG A 37 -5.79 -3.81 -30.17
CA ARG A 37 -6.94 -2.91 -30.34
C ARG A 37 -6.76 -1.59 -29.60
N GLY A 38 -6.19 -1.63 -28.40
CA GLY A 38 -5.86 -0.42 -27.64
C GLY A 38 -4.83 0.46 -28.36
N LEU A 39 -3.73 -0.15 -28.80
CA LEU A 39 -2.64 0.55 -29.51
C LEU A 39 -3.09 1.13 -30.85
N ALA A 40 -3.97 0.46 -31.58
CA ALA A 40 -4.48 0.95 -32.87
C ALA A 40 -5.55 2.05 -32.75
N ALA A 41 -6.01 2.38 -31.54
CA ALA A 41 -7.12 3.30 -31.36
C ALA A 41 -6.66 4.77 -31.43
N TYR A 42 -7.26 5.57 -32.32
CA TYR A 42 -6.98 7.00 -32.46
C TYR A 42 -6.97 7.83 -31.15
N PRO A 43 -7.81 7.53 -30.11
CA PRO A 43 -7.77 8.30 -28.86
C PRO A 43 -6.45 8.17 -28.09
N LEU A 44 -5.70 7.07 -28.27
CA LEU A 44 -4.38 6.92 -27.65
C LEU A 44 -3.40 7.94 -28.23
N TYR A 45 -3.35 8.08 -29.55
CA TYR A 45 -2.45 9.03 -30.20
C TYR A 45 -2.79 10.48 -29.84
N ALA A 46 -4.09 10.81 -29.77
CA ALA A 46 -4.53 12.12 -29.30
C ALA A 46 -4.13 12.38 -27.83
N LEU A 47 -4.26 11.38 -26.95
CA LEU A 47 -3.77 11.43 -25.58
C LEU A 47 -2.26 11.68 -25.52
N LEU A 48 -1.47 10.94 -26.29
CA LEU A 48 0.00 11.06 -26.29
C LEU A 48 0.45 12.42 -26.82
N LEU A 49 -0.13 12.89 -27.93
CA LEU A 49 0.16 14.21 -28.48
C LEU A 49 -0.18 15.33 -27.49
N GLY A 50 -1.39 15.28 -26.91
CA GLY A 50 -1.80 16.23 -25.87
C GLY A 50 -0.89 16.18 -24.64
N SER A 51 -0.45 14.99 -24.23
CA SER A 51 0.44 14.83 -23.07
C SER A 51 1.84 15.35 -23.32
N VAL A 52 2.38 15.20 -24.55
CA VAL A 52 3.66 15.83 -24.92
C VAL A 52 3.58 17.34 -24.75
N ILE A 53 2.49 17.97 -25.23
CA ILE A 53 2.28 19.42 -25.08
C ILE A 53 2.18 19.78 -23.60
N LEU A 54 1.33 19.08 -22.84
CA LEU A 54 1.13 19.36 -21.41
C LEU A 54 2.43 19.22 -20.60
N PHE A 55 3.15 18.11 -20.75
CA PHE A 55 4.41 17.92 -20.04
C PHE A 55 5.47 18.94 -20.47
N THR A 56 5.54 19.30 -21.75
CA THR A 56 6.45 20.36 -22.21
C THR A 56 6.11 21.71 -21.59
N LEU A 57 4.82 22.04 -21.45
CA LEU A 57 4.35 23.24 -20.76
C LEU A 57 4.71 23.23 -19.27
N ALA A 58 4.63 22.09 -18.59
CA ALA A 58 5.07 21.98 -17.19
C ALA A 58 6.56 22.29 -17.00
N TYR A 59 7.40 22.00 -18.00
CA TYR A 59 8.83 22.37 -17.95
C TYR A 59 9.06 23.88 -18.08
N GLN A 60 8.10 24.63 -18.63
CA GLN A 60 8.22 26.09 -18.77
C GLN A 60 7.95 26.84 -17.47
N VAL A 61 7.35 26.19 -16.48
CA VAL A 61 7.22 26.77 -15.13
C VAL A 61 8.62 26.97 -14.55
N PRO A 62 8.96 28.17 -14.06
CA PRO A 62 10.26 28.43 -13.45
C PRO A 62 10.54 27.41 -12.34
N LEU A 63 11.74 26.84 -12.41
CA LEU A 63 12.25 25.96 -11.38
C LEU A 63 12.72 26.85 -10.23
N ASP A 64 12.14 26.66 -9.05
CA ASP A 64 12.65 27.18 -7.80
C ASP A 64 12.61 26.06 -6.77
N TYR A 65 13.77 25.46 -6.52
CA TYR A 65 13.87 24.32 -5.64
C TYR A 65 14.94 24.53 -4.59
N GLN A 66 14.54 24.39 -3.34
CA GLN A 66 15.42 24.45 -2.19
C GLN A 66 15.32 23.15 -1.41
N PHE A 67 16.47 22.64 -0.97
CA PHE A 67 16.54 21.59 0.04
C PHE A 67 17.57 21.95 1.10
N LYS A 68 17.31 21.47 2.32
CA LYS A 68 18.22 21.59 3.45
C LYS A 68 18.97 20.27 3.61
N LEU A 69 20.19 20.36 4.11
CA LEU A 69 21.06 19.21 4.38
C LEU A 69 21.10 18.96 5.88
N GLY A 70 21.28 17.70 6.28
CA GLY A 70 21.49 17.34 7.68
C GLY A 70 20.34 16.55 8.32
N PRO A 71 20.43 16.29 9.64
CA PRO A 71 19.47 15.46 10.37
C PRO A 71 18.04 16.01 10.28
N GLY A 72 17.08 15.11 10.06
CA GLY A 72 15.67 15.47 9.87
C GLY A 72 15.25 15.73 8.42
N PHE A 73 16.19 15.89 7.48
CA PHE A 73 15.91 16.01 6.05
C PHE A 73 16.15 14.68 5.34
N THR A 74 15.07 13.92 5.17
CA THR A 74 15.16 12.48 4.87
C THR A 74 15.41 12.14 3.41
N ALA A 75 15.61 13.13 2.55
CA ALA A 75 15.80 12.94 1.11
C ALA A 75 17.06 13.65 0.57
N ASP A 76 17.88 14.25 1.44
CA ASP A 76 19.03 15.05 1.02
C ASP A 76 20.08 14.22 0.26
N TYR A 77 20.24 12.94 0.59
CA TYR A 77 21.13 12.00 -0.12
C TYR A 77 20.76 11.75 -1.59
N LEU A 78 19.54 12.08 -2.02
CA LEU A 78 19.17 12.00 -3.43
C LEU A 78 19.82 13.10 -4.27
N TYR A 79 20.16 14.20 -3.61
CA TYR A 79 20.65 15.43 -4.23
C TYR A 79 22.09 15.75 -3.81
N ALA A 80 22.54 15.30 -2.65
CA ALA A 80 23.89 15.48 -2.14
C ALA A 80 24.66 14.15 -2.14
N VAL A 81 25.66 14.03 -3.00
CA VAL A 81 26.49 12.82 -3.17
C VAL A 81 27.93 13.13 -2.75
N SER A 82 28.60 12.17 -2.09
CA SER A 82 29.98 12.31 -1.58
C SER A 82 30.18 13.39 -0.51
N PHE A 83 29.10 13.80 0.16
CA PHE A 83 29.16 14.56 1.41
C PHE A 83 29.38 13.62 2.60
N ASN A 84 29.94 14.17 3.69
CA ASN A 84 30.00 13.44 4.95
C ASN A 84 28.60 13.17 5.52
N LYS A 85 28.55 12.36 6.58
CA LYS A 85 27.30 12.03 7.27
C LYS A 85 26.60 13.31 7.78
N PRO A 86 25.26 13.31 7.85
CA PRO A 86 24.51 14.46 8.34
C PRO A 86 24.81 14.72 9.82
N GLU A 87 25.04 15.98 10.16
CA GLU A 87 25.37 16.46 11.51
C GLU A 87 24.47 17.63 11.91
N SER A 88 24.34 17.89 13.21
CA SER A 88 23.60 19.03 13.76
C SER A 88 24.37 19.60 14.94
N ASN A 89 24.33 20.93 15.09
CA ASN A 89 24.86 21.64 16.25
C ASN A 89 23.78 22.03 17.28
N GLY A 90 22.53 21.58 17.08
CA GLY A 90 21.37 21.95 17.90
C GLY A 90 20.49 23.04 17.27
N ASP A 91 21.09 23.98 16.53
CA ASP A 91 20.37 25.09 15.88
C ASP A 91 19.96 24.77 14.44
N PHE A 92 20.83 24.06 13.71
CA PHE A 92 20.56 23.65 12.34
C PHE A 92 21.24 22.32 11.99
N GLY A 93 20.65 21.61 11.03
CA GLY A 93 21.28 20.46 10.38
C GLY A 93 22.20 20.91 9.26
N PHE A 94 23.27 20.15 9.03
CA PHE A 94 24.22 20.38 7.96
C PHE A 94 24.92 19.09 7.51
N ARG A 95 25.71 19.21 6.43
CA ARG A 95 26.71 18.23 6.03
C ARG A 95 28.03 18.92 5.73
N TRP A 96 29.12 18.27 6.09
CA TRP A 96 30.44 18.67 5.60
C TRP A 96 30.63 18.22 4.16
N SER A 97 31.10 19.11 3.28
CA SER A 97 31.66 18.71 2.00
C SER A 97 32.95 17.92 2.21
N SER A 98 33.21 16.99 1.32
CA SER A 98 34.53 16.37 1.16
C SER A 98 35.40 17.23 0.23
N GLU A 99 36.55 16.69 -0.20
CA GLU A 99 37.39 17.32 -1.24
C GLU A 99 36.62 17.47 -2.57
N GLU A 100 35.79 16.47 -2.89
CA GLU A 100 34.93 16.47 -4.08
C GLU A 100 33.53 15.99 -3.72
N SER A 101 32.56 16.90 -3.75
CA SER A 101 31.16 16.64 -3.45
C SER A 101 30.28 17.00 -4.64
N TYR A 102 29.13 16.35 -4.80
CA TYR A 102 28.24 16.58 -5.95
C TYR A 102 26.84 16.99 -5.50
N LEU A 103 26.30 18.01 -6.15
CA LEU A 103 24.89 18.37 -6.09
C LEU A 103 24.20 17.90 -7.37
N ARG A 104 23.24 16.99 -7.25
CA ARG A 104 22.51 16.36 -8.34
C ARG A 104 21.08 16.90 -8.40
N PHE A 105 20.67 17.31 -9.59
CA PHE A 105 19.31 17.77 -9.90
C PHE A 105 18.76 16.97 -11.09
N PRO A 106 18.05 15.85 -10.82
CA PRO A 106 17.63 14.94 -11.87
C PRO A 106 16.44 15.50 -12.68
N GLY A 107 16.48 15.35 -14.00
CA GLY A 107 15.40 15.71 -14.95
C GLY A 107 14.88 17.14 -14.85
N VAL A 108 15.75 18.09 -14.53
CA VAL A 108 15.41 19.53 -14.61
C VAL A 108 15.15 20.00 -16.04
N GLY A 109 15.65 19.27 -17.02
CA GLY A 109 15.62 19.63 -18.44
C GLY A 109 16.83 20.45 -18.86
N VAL A 110 16.81 20.98 -20.08
CA VAL A 110 17.82 21.96 -20.54
C VAL A 110 17.33 23.34 -20.15
N LEU A 111 17.87 23.86 -19.03
CA LEU A 111 17.56 25.20 -18.52
C LEU A 111 18.39 26.24 -19.29
N PRO A 112 17.81 27.21 -20.00
CA PRO A 112 18.58 28.25 -20.71
C PRO A 112 19.47 29.08 -19.77
N HIS A 113 19.04 29.24 -18.52
CA HIS A 113 19.74 29.91 -17.45
C HIS A 113 19.37 29.28 -16.12
N SER A 114 20.36 29.13 -15.25
CA SER A 114 20.14 28.71 -13.87
C SER A 114 21.10 29.40 -12.91
N THR A 115 20.62 29.70 -11.72
CA THR A 115 21.41 30.22 -10.60
C THR A 115 21.40 29.18 -9.48
N LEU A 116 22.58 28.78 -9.05
CA LEU A 116 22.79 27.93 -7.88
C LEU A 116 23.14 28.82 -6.69
N GLU A 117 22.36 28.73 -5.62
CA GLU A 117 22.66 29.35 -4.33
C GLU A 117 23.03 28.24 -3.33
N ILE A 118 24.18 28.37 -2.67
CA ILE A 118 24.63 27.43 -1.64
C ILE A 118 24.88 28.22 -0.35
N ALA A 119 24.20 27.83 0.73
CA ALA A 119 24.49 28.34 2.07
C ALA A 119 25.66 27.55 2.67
N MET A 120 26.81 28.23 2.86
CA MET A 120 28.04 27.63 3.34
C MET A 120 28.64 28.42 4.51
N GLN A 121 29.43 27.73 5.34
CA GLN A 121 30.26 28.32 6.38
C GLN A 121 31.50 27.46 6.68
N VAL A 122 32.51 28.05 7.32
CA VAL A 122 33.72 27.31 7.75
C VAL A 122 33.49 26.33 8.91
N GLY A 123 32.38 26.47 9.65
CA GLY A 123 32.05 25.59 10.78
C GLY A 123 33.08 25.62 11.90
N GLY A 124 33.34 24.47 12.52
CA GLY A 124 34.33 24.30 13.60
C GLY A 124 35.80 24.31 13.16
N ARG A 125 36.13 24.94 12.04
CA ARG A 125 37.50 25.02 11.52
C ARG A 125 38.41 25.80 12.49
N PRO A 126 39.61 25.28 12.81
CA PRO A 126 40.58 26.01 13.64
C PRO A 126 40.95 27.38 13.04
N PRO A 127 41.02 28.45 13.85
CA PRO A 127 41.23 29.82 13.37
C PRO A 127 42.62 30.06 12.76
N ASN A 128 43.58 29.17 13.01
CA ASN A 128 44.95 29.24 12.49
C ASN A 128 45.12 28.57 11.11
N LEU A 129 44.07 27.97 10.54
CA LEU A 129 44.11 27.37 9.21
C LEU A 129 43.61 28.35 8.14
N PRO A 130 44.11 28.27 6.89
CA PRO A 130 43.61 29.11 5.79
C PRO A 130 42.11 28.86 5.57
N LEU A 131 41.37 29.89 5.15
CA LEU A 131 39.95 29.72 4.81
C LEU A 131 39.80 28.78 3.61
N PRO A 132 38.82 27.86 3.62
CA PRO A 132 38.60 26.92 2.53
C PRO A 132 38.11 27.65 1.28
N ARG A 133 38.61 27.20 0.12
CA ARG A 133 38.13 27.66 -1.18
C ARG A 133 37.26 26.59 -1.80
N VAL A 134 36.11 27.01 -2.33
CA VAL A 134 35.16 26.13 -2.98
C VAL A 134 35.02 26.55 -4.42
N ALA A 135 35.49 25.71 -5.34
CA ALA A 135 35.24 25.85 -6.76
C ALA A 135 34.01 25.02 -7.14
N VAL A 136 33.11 25.62 -7.91
CA VAL A 136 31.93 24.94 -8.44
C VAL A 136 32.09 24.72 -9.93
N TRP A 137 31.85 23.49 -10.36
CA TRP A 137 31.99 23.02 -11.73
C TRP A 137 30.69 22.43 -12.22
N VAL A 138 30.47 22.51 -13.53
CA VAL A 138 29.39 21.81 -14.21
C VAL A 138 29.99 21.11 -15.42
N ASP A 139 29.95 19.79 -15.44
CA ASP A 139 30.79 18.96 -16.31
C ASP A 139 32.28 19.34 -16.17
N GLN A 140 32.89 19.92 -17.21
CA GLN A 140 34.29 20.39 -17.19
C GLN A 140 34.43 21.92 -17.06
N LEU A 141 33.32 22.64 -16.98
CA LEU A 141 33.30 24.11 -16.93
C LEU A 141 33.28 24.59 -15.47
N LYS A 142 34.28 25.38 -15.08
CA LYS A 142 34.28 26.09 -13.80
C LYS A 142 33.31 27.26 -13.88
N ILE A 143 32.24 27.23 -13.10
CA ILE A 143 31.25 28.32 -13.08
C ILE A 143 31.59 29.41 -12.06
N GLY A 144 32.39 29.09 -11.06
CA GLY A 144 32.88 30.07 -10.10
C GLY A 144 33.74 29.47 -9.00
N GLU A 145 34.36 30.33 -8.21
CA GLU A 145 35.12 29.98 -7.00
C GLU A 145 34.91 31.04 -5.95
N VAL A 146 34.78 30.61 -4.69
CA VAL A 146 34.58 31.48 -3.54
C VAL A 146 35.49 31.07 -2.39
N ILE A 147 35.89 32.03 -1.57
CA ILE A 147 36.52 31.77 -0.28
C ILE A 147 35.40 31.80 0.77
N VAL A 148 35.23 30.71 1.51
CA VAL A 148 34.14 30.60 2.49
C VAL A 148 34.56 31.21 3.82
N GLY A 149 33.76 32.15 4.30
CA GLY A 149 34.03 32.93 5.52
C GLY A 149 33.35 32.38 6.79
N PRO A 150 33.60 33.03 7.95
CA PRO A 150 32.88 32.73 9.18
C PRO A 150 31.40 33.13 9.09
N GLY A 151 30.54 32.36 9.76
CA GLY A 151 29.08 32.51 9.72
C GLY A 151 28.45 31.94 8.45
N GLU A 152 27.15 31.68 8.49
CA GLU A 152 26.39 31.20 7.33
C GLU A 152 26.25 32.32 6.29
N GLN A 153 26.74 32.07 5.08
CA GLN A 153 26.63 32.99 3.95
C GLN A 153 26.09 32.24 2.71
N ILE A 154 25.29 32.94 1.91
CA ILE A 154 24.76 32.42 0.65
C ILE A 154 25.69 32.83 -0.48
N TYR A 155 26.28 31.84 -1.13
CA TYR A 155 27.13 32.01 -2.31
C TYR A 155 26.33 31.69 -3.58
N ARG A 156 26.45 32.54 -4.61
CA ARG A 156 25.68 32.44 -5.85
C ARG A 156 26.58 32.12 -7.03
N PHE A 157 26.15 31.19 -7.87
CA PHE A 157 26.84 30.77 -9.08
C PHE A 157 25.85 30.73 -10.24
N ASP A 158 26.09 31.54 -11.27
CA ASP A 158 25.26 31.56 -12.48
C ASP A 158 25.82 30.59 -13.53
N TYR A 159 24.91 29.89 -14.20
CA TYR A 159 25.23 28.91 -15.23
C TYR A 159 24.31 29.06 -16.43
N GLN A 160 24.91 29.18 -17.62
CA GLN A 160 24.24 29.18 -18.92
C GLN A 160 24.81 28.02 -19.75
N PRO A 161 24.01 26.99 -20.08
CA PRO A 161 24.51 25.86 -20.85
C PRO A 161 24.68 26.17 -22.34
N ASP A 162 25.71 25.55 -22.93
CA ASP A 162 25.98 25.62 -24.37
C ASP A 162 25.13 24.64 -25.22
N GLY A 163 24.11 23.99 -24.62
CA GLY A 163 23.01 23.37 -25.37
C GLY A 163 23.01 21.84 -25.55
N HIS A 164 23.80 21.05 -24.80
CA HIS A 164 24.00 19.62 -25.12
C HIS A 164 23.44 18.57 -24.14
N ARG A 165 22.56 18.92 -23.18
CA ARG A 165 22.10 17.98 -22.14
C ARG A 165 20.70 17.38 -22.37
N LEU A 166 20.56 16.51 -23.36
CA LEU A 166 19.27 15.86 -23.68
C LEU A 166 18.74 14.93 -22.57
N ASN A 167 19.60 14.43 -21.68
CA ASN A 167 19.17 13.65 -20.51
C ASN A 167 18.48 14.52 -19.43
N GLY A 168 18.61 15.85 -19.52
CA GLY A 168 18.04 16.84 -18.61
C GLY A 168 18.49 16.73 -17.15
N ASN A 169 19.55 15.98 -16.83
CA ASN A 169 20.12 15.94 -15.48
C ASN A 169 21.19 17.03 -15.35
N LEU A 170 21.21 17.71 -14.20
CA LEU A 170 22.20 18.74 -13.89
C LEU A 170 23.02 18.31 -12.67
N TYR A 171 24.34 18.35 -12.80
CA TYR A 171 25.29 18.01 -11.74
C TYR A 171 26.22 19.19 -11.53
N PHE A 172 26.34 19.63 -10.28
CA PHE A 172 27.38 20.58 -9.86
C PHE A 172 28.40 19.83 -9.01
N THR A 173 29.66 19.92 -9.40
CA THR A 173 30.78 19.39 -8.61
C THR A 173 31.35 20.51 -7.76
N LEU A 174 31.45 20.30 -6.46
CA LEU A 174 32.04 21.19 -5.49
C LEU A 174 33.40 20.63 -5.15
N THR A 175 34.45 21.36 -5.51
CA THR A 175 35.82 21.03 -5.14
C THR A 175 36.23 21.96 -4.00
N SER A 176 36.42 21.39 -2.80
CA SER A 176 36.89 22.13 -1.63
C SER A 176 38.39 21.95 -1.47
N THR A 177 39.15 23.02 -1.63
CA THR A 177 40.58 23.02 -1.27
C THR A 177 40.75 23.49 0.18
N GLU A 178 41.89 23.15 0.79
CA GLU A 178 42.16 23.39 2.21
C GLU A 178 41.19 22.64 3.14
N SER A 179 40.82 21.39 2.83
CA SER A 179 40.10 20.54 3.79
C SER A 179 40.96 20.32 5.05
N PHE A 180 40.34 20.08 6.20
CA PHE A 180 41.04 19.77 7.45
C PHE A 180 40.49 18.50 8.08
N GLN A 181 41.27 17.87 8.95
CA GLN A 181 40.81 16.73 9.75
C GLN A 181 40.70 17.15 11.21
N ALA A 182 39.51 16.98 11.80
CA ALA A 182 39.32 17.20 13.22
C ALA A 182 39.89 16.02 14.02
N LYS A 183 40.30 16.25 15.27
CA LYS A 183 41.01 15.27 16.11
C LYS A 183 40.26 13.94 16.29
N ASP A 184 38.93 13.97 16.26
CA ASP A 184 38.06 12.80 16.42
C ASP A 184 37.30 12.44 15.11
N HIS A 185 37.74 12.95 13.96
CA HIS A 185 37.07 12.75 12.67
C HIS A 185 38.03 12.28 11.58
N ASN A 186 37.82 11.05 11.09
CA ASN A 186 38.71 10.40 10.13
C ASN A 186 38.51 10.84 8.67
N LEU A 187 37.48 11.63 8.38
CA LEU A 187 37.19 12.11 7.02
C LEU A 187 37.59 13.58 6.89
N PRO A 188 38.13 13.99 5.72
CA PRO A 188 38.42 15.39 5.45
C PRO A 188 37.12 16.23 5.51
N LEU A 189 37.22 17.37 6.17
CA LEU A 189 36.16 18.35 6.37
C LEU A 189 36.49 19.57 5.51
N GLY A 190 35.72 19.79 4.44
CA GLY A 190 35.82 20.99 3.60
C GLY A 190 35.07 22.17 4.22
N VAL A 191 33.83 22.37 3.78
CA VAL A 191 32.92 23.40 4.28
C VAL A 191 31.63 22.80 4.81
N VAL A 192 30.99 23.48 5.75
CA VAL A 192 29.65 23.15 6.22
C VAL A 192 28.65 23.68 5.20
N VAL A 193 27.77 22.81 4.70
CA VAL A 193 26.67 23.15 3.80
C VAL A 193 25.34 22.87 4.49
N THR A 194 24.49 23.89 4.57
CA THR A 194 23.21 23.82 5.30
C THR A 194 22.02 23.77 4.35
N SER A 195 22.08 24.50 3.23
CA SER A 195 21.02 24.49 2.23
C SER A 195 21.55 24.79 0.83
N VAL A 196 20.81 24.29 -0.14
CA VAL A 196 21.07 24.46 -1.57
C VAL A 196 19.76 24.87 -2.23
N GLN A 197 19.83 25.90 -3.07
CA GLN A 197 18.72 26.35 -3.89
C GLN A 197 19.14 26.41 -5.36
N LEU A 198 18.35 25.80 -6.24
CA LEU A 198 18.50 25.92 -7.68
C LEU A 198 17.31 26.70 -8.23
N ARG A 199 17.60 27.83 -8.88
CA ARG A 199 16.64 28.59 -9.66
C ARG A 199 16.93 28.43 -11.13
N GLY A 200 15.91 28.23 -11.95
CA GLY A 200 16.05 28.13 -13.40
C GLY A 200 14.80 28.64 -14.08
N SER A 201 14.96 29.40 -15.16
CA SER A 201 13.82 29.94 -15.90
C SER A 201 14.06 29.90 -17.41
N PRO A 202 12.99 29.93 -18.21
CA PRO A 202 13.10 30.39 -19.59
C PRO A 202 13.79 31.78 -19.61
N GLN A 203 14.68 32.02 -20.58
CA GLN A 203 15.34 33.31 -20.76
C GLN A 203 15.50 33.62 -22.26
N ASN A 204 15.35 34.89 -22.65
CA ASN A 204 15.60 35.37 -24.02
C ASN A 204 14.90 34.55 -25.12
N ASN A 205 13.60 34.25 -24.93
CA ASN A 205 12.79 33.42 -25.83
C ASN A 205 13.31 31.98 -26.04
N ARG A 206 14.25 31.50 -25.22
CA ARG A 206 14.67 30.10 -25.23
C ARG A 206 13.78 29.31 -24.26
N PRO A 207 12.99 28.33 -24.75
CA PRO A 207 12.18 27.48 -23.88
C PRO A 207 13.07 26.49 -23.12
N VAL A 208 12.57 26.00 -21.99
CA VAL A 208 13.18 24.87 -21.29
C VAL A 208 12.87 23.59 -22.08
N ILE A 209 13.89 22.84 -22.49
CA ILE A 209 13.67 21.57 -23.19
C ILE A 209 13.44 20.46 -22.13
N PRO A 210 12.32 19.73 -22.18
CA PRO A 210 12.08 18.62 -21.25
C PRO A 210 13.17 17.56 -21.31
N ALA A 211 13.43 16.94 -20.17
CA ALA A 211 14.34 15.81 -20.10
C ALA A 211 13.73 14.61 -20.88
N LEU A 212 14.34 14.23 -22.01
CA LEU A 212 13.76 13.24 -22.94
C LEU A 212 13.52 11.86 -22.30
N PRO A 213 14.43 11.31 -21.46
CA PRO A 213 14.18 10.03 -20.79
C PRO A 213 12.95 10.07 -19.89
N GLN A 214 12.79 11.14 -19.11
CA GLN A 214 11.65 11.34 -18.20
C GLN A 214 10.35 11.51 -18.99
N LEU A 215 10.37 12.27 -20.09
CA LEU A 215 9.23 12.40 -20.99
C LEU A 215 8.83 11.03 -21.58
N ALA A 216 9.81 10.23 -22.02
CA ALA A 216 9.56 8.89 -22.54
C ALA A 216 8.94 7.96 -21.48
N LEU A 217 9.44 7.98 -20.24
CA LEU A 217 8.89 7.20 -19.12
C LEU A 217 7.45 7.61 -18.79
N LEU A 218 7.16 8.91 -18.76
CA LEU A 218 5.80 9.43 -18.53
C LEU A 218 4.83 8.99 -19.62
N LEU A 219 5.22 9.12 -20.89
CA LEU A 219 4.39 8.70 -22.02
C LEU A 219 4.19 7.18 -22.03
N ALA A 220 5.24 6.40 -21.79
CA ALA A 220 5.15 4.95 -21.70
C ALA A 220 4.23 4.52 -20.54
N GLY A 221 4.34 5.17 -19.37
CA GLY A 221 3.43 4.98 -18.25
C GLY A 221 1.97 5.25 -18.62
N LEU A 222 1.70 6.34 -19.35
CA LEU A 222 0.36 6.67 -19.84
C LEU A 222 -0.18 5.62 -20.82
N VAL A 223 0.66 5.04 -21.69
CA VAL A 223 0.27 3.93 -22.56
C VAL A 223 -0.16 2.74 -21.71
N VAL A 224 0.62 2.36 -20.69
CA VAL A 224 0.30 1.24 -19.80
C VAL A 224 -1.02 1.48 -19.05
N ILE A 225 -1.23 2.68 -18.51
CA ILE A 225 -2.49 3.07 -17.85
C ILE A 225 -3.66 2.98 -18.83
N TYR A 226 -3.51 3.55 -20.02
CA TYR A 226 -4.56 3.52 -21.04
C TYR A 226 -4.95 2.08 -21.40
N LEU A 227 -3.96 1.21 -21.66
CA LEU A 227 -4.19 -0.20 -21.97
C LEU A 227 -4.84 -0.93 -20.79
N ALA A 228 -4.39 -0.66 -19.56
CA ALA A 228 -4.98 -1.22 -18.34
C ALA A 228 -6.47 -0.85 -18.21
N LEU A 229 -6.84 0.40 -18.52
CA LEU A 229 -8.23 0.85 -18.49
C LEU A 229 -9.08 0.22 -19.60
N VAL A 230 -8.57 0.16 -20.84
CA VAL A 230 -9.24 -0.58 -21.91
C VAL A 230 -9.47 -2.03 -21.49
N ARG A 231 -8.45 -2.65 -20.87
CA ARG A 231 -8.51 -4.03 -20.39
C ARG A 231 -9.49 -4.25 -19.24
N ALA A 232 -9.70 -3.23 -18.39
CA ALA A 232 -10.72 -3.21 -17.35
C ALA A 232 -12.16 -3.08 -17.89
N GLY A 233 -12.32 -2.82 -19.19
CA GLY A 233 -13.62 -2.74 -19.88
C GLY A 233 -14.06 -1.32 -20.22
N TRP A 234 -13.20 -0.31 -20.05
CA TRP A 234 -13.48 1.03 -20.56
C TRP A 234 -13.43 1.05 -22.08
N SER A 235 -14.27 1.89 -22.71
CA SER A 235 -14.11 2.20 -24.13
C SER A 235 -12.77 2.94 -24.35
N SER A 236 -12.20 2.87 -25.56
CA SER A 236 -10.97 3.60 -25.91
C SER A 236 -11.08 5.10 -25.59
N ARG A 237 -12.22 5.73 -25.86
CA ARG A 237 -12.48 7.12 -25.48
C ARG A 237 -12.55 7.32 -23.97
N GLY A 238 -13.18 6.41 -23.23
CA GLY A 238 -13.25 6.47 -21.77
C GLY A 238 -11.88 6.31 -21.11
N ALA A 239 -11.09 5.33 -21.57
CA ALA A 239 -9.72 5.12 -21.15
C ALA A 239 -8.86 6.37 -21.43
N ALA A 240 -8.96 6.94 -22.64
CA ALA A 240 -8.25 8.18 -22.97
C ALA A 240 -8.62 9.33 -22.03
N ARG A 241 -9.92 9.54 -21.73
CA ARG A 241 -10.35 10.60 -20.80
C ARG A 241 -9.73 10.46 -19.41
N TRP A 242 -9.76 9.26 -18.82
CA TRP A 242 -9.18 9.02 -17.51
C TRP A 242 -7.65 9.13 -17.53
N SER A 243 -7.00 8.60 -18.56
CA SER A 243 -5.56 8.80 -18.76
C SER A 243 -5.20 10.26 -18.96
N SER A 244 -6.03 11.07 -19.63
CA SER A 244 -5.82 12.52 -19.77
C SER A 244 -5.95 13.25 -18.43
N LEU A 245 -6.88 12.85 -17.57
CA LEU A 245 -6.98 13.40 -16.21
C LEU A 245 -5.72 13.06 -15.40
N ILE A 246 -5.21 11.84 -15.51
CA ILE A 246 -3.96 11.44 -14.86
C ILE A 246 -2.77 12.22 -15.44
N ALA A 247 -2.70 12.37 -16.76
CA ALA A 247 -1.66 13.16 -17.43
C ALA A 247 -1.69 14.63 -16.97
N LEU A 248 -2.88 15.23 -16.82
CA LEU A 248 -3.05 16.58 -16.30
C LEU A 248 -2.57 16.67 -14.85
N SER A 249 -2.95 15.74 -13.98
CA SER A 249 -2.46 15.69 -12.59
C SER A 249 -0.94 15.54 -12.53
N MET A 250 -0.35 14.69 -13.37
CA MET A 250 1.10 14.55 -13.48
C MET A 250 1.79 15.79 -14.05
N THR A 251 1.12 16.52 -14.95
CA THR A 251 1.60 17.80 -15.47
C THR A 251 1.68 18.84 -14.35
N VAL A 252 0.63 18.95 -13.54
CA VAL A 252 0.62 19.84 -12.36
C VAL A 252 1.69 19.42 -11.36
N ALA A 253 1.81 18.11 -11.07
CA ALA A 253 2.85 17.60 -10.18
C ALA A 253 4.27 17.87 -10.71
N LEU A 254 4.49 17.75 -12.02
CA LEU A 254 5.78 18.03 -12.65
C LEU A 254 6.11 19.52 -12.66
N ALA A 255 5.10 20.38 -12.78
CA ALA A 255 5.27 21.83 -12.69
C ALA A 255 5.65 22.28 -11.27
N LEU A 256 5.03 21.70 -10.24
CA LEU A 256 5.18 22.13 -8.85
C LEU A 256 6.28 21.36 -8.08
N PHE A 257 6.51 20.10 -8.42
CA PHE A 257 7.33 19.15 -7.65
C PHE A 257 8.28 18.37 -8.55
N ARG A 258 8.83 19.02 -9.60
CA ARG A 258 9.66 18.37 -10.63
C ARG A 258 10.77 17.51 -10.07
N LEU A 259 11.51 18.04 -9.10
CA LEU A 259 12.70 17.40 -8.53
C LEU A 259 12.36 16.26 -7.57
N GLN A 260 11.21 16.32 -6.91
CA GLN A 260 10.69 15.22 -6.10
C GLN A 260 10.11 14.09 -6.96
N LEU A 261 9.45 14.43 -8.08
CA LEU A 261 8.80 13.46 -8.94
C LEU A 261 9.81 12.69 -9.82
N THR A 262 10.84 13.37 -10.32
CA THR A 262 11.76 12.79 -11.31
C THR A 262 12.45 11.51 -10.83
N PRO A 263 13.04 11.45 -9.62
CA PRO A 263 13.64 10.23 -9.08
C PRO A 263 12.68 9.04 -9.05
N ALA A 264 11.37 9.30 -8.97
CA ALA A 264 10.33 8.28 -8.89
C ALA A 264 9.91 7.71 -10.25
N LEU A 265 10.22 8.38 -11.37
CA LEU A 265 9.58 8.08 -12.66
C LEU A 265 9.90 6.68 -13.18
N GLU A 266 11.13 6.21 -13.00
CA GLU A 266 11.52 4.85 -13.37
C GLU A 266 10.77 3.82 -12.53
N THR A 267 10.82 3.96 -11.20
CA THR A 267 10.06 3.10 -10.26
C THR A 267 8.57 3.11 -10.57
N LEU A 268 7.99 4.28 -10.88
CA LEU A 268 6.59 4.44 -11.23
C LEU A 268 6.25 3.68 -12.52
N PHE A 269 7.08 3.80 -13.56
CA PHE A 269 6.89 3.09 -14.82
C PHE A 269 6.98 1.57 -14.64
N LEU A 270 8.01 1.08 -13.94
CA LEU A 270 8.18 -0.35 -13.64
C LEU A 270 7.01 -0.88 -12.80
N THR A 271 6.54 -0.10 -11.82
CA THR A 271 5.35 -0.41 -11.03
C THR A 271 4.12 -0.55 -11.92
N LEU A 272 3.91 0.37 -12.87
CA LEU A 272 2.78 0.30 -13.81
C LEU A 272 2.87 -0.93 -14.73
N LEU A 273 4.07 -1.28 -15.21
CA LEU A 273 4.29 -2.49 -15.99
C LEU A 273 3.91 -3.75 -15.21
N VAL A 274 4.28 -3.83 -13.94
CA VAL A 274 3.90 -4.93 -13.04
C VAL A 274 2.42 -4.91 -12.69
N ALA A 275 1.81 -3.72 -12.55
CA ALA A 275 0.39 -3.57 -12.24
C ALA A 275 -0.51 -4.18 -13.32
N TYR A 276 -0.12 -4.10 -14.60
CA TYR A 276 -0.92 -4.59 -15.72
C TYR A 276 -1.27 -6.10 -15.66
N PRO A 277 -0.29 -7.04 -15.59
CA PRO A 277 -0.60 -8.46 -15.50
C PRO A 277 -1.36 -8.82 -14.21
N LEU A 278 -1.06 -8.13 -13.10
CA LEU A 278 -1.75 -8.33 -11.82
C LEU A 278 -3.21 -7.86 -11.87
N LEU A 279 -3.48 -6.74 -12.53
CA LEU A 279 -4.82 -6.26 -12.85
C LEU A 279 -5.57 -7.29 -13.70
N VAL A 280 -4.94 -7.81 -14.75
CA VAL A 280 -5.53 -8.83 -15.63
C VAL A 280 -5.91 -10.08 -14.84
N LEU A 281 -5.06 -10.53 -13.93
CA LEU A 281 -5.33 -11.66 -13.04
C LEU A 281 -6.56 -11.37 -12.15
N GLY A 282 -6.58 -10.21 -11.46
CA GLY A 282 -7.68 -9.80 -10.57
C GLY A 282 -9.02 -9.64 -11.29
N LEU A 283 -9.03 -9.04 -12.48
CA LEU A 283 -10.23 -8.91 -13.31
C LEU A 283 -10.77 -10.28 -13.73
N ARG A 284 -9.88 -11.21 -14.07
CA ARG A 284 -10.27 -12.56 -14.52
C ARG A 284 -10.80 -13.41 -13.39
N THR A 285 -10.16 -13.39 -12.23
CA THR A 285 -10.64 -14.11 -11.04
C THR A 285 -12.01 -13.57 -10.63
N THR A 286 -12.18 -12.24 -10.59
CA THR A 286 -13.45 -11.58 -10.27
C THR A 286 -14.55 -11.93 -11.27
N LYS A 287 -14.25 -11.83 -12.58
CA LYS A 287 -15.20 -12.21 -13.64
C LYS A 287 -15.59 -13.68 -13.54
N ARG A 288 -14.65 -14.60 -13.33
CA ARG A 288 -14.95 -16.04 -13.15
C ARG A 288 -15.79 -16.29 -11.90
N TRP A 289 -15.58 -15.50 -10.85
CA TRP A 289 -16.30 -15.65 -9.60
C TRP A 289 -17.75 -15.18 -9.71
N LEU A 290 -17.96 -13.96 -10.21
CA LEU A 290 -19.25 -13.28 -10.23
C LEU A 290 -20.02 -13.46 -11.56
N GLY A 291 -19.37 -13.88 -12.63
CA GLY A 291 -19.95 -13.89 -13.98
C GLY A 291 -20.11 -12.49 -14.60
N GLU A 292 -19.41 -11.48 -14.06
CA GLU A 292 -19.58 -10.08 -14.43
C GLU A 292 -18.53 -9.60 -15.44
N ASP A 293 -18.99 -8.87 -16.46
CA ASP A 293 -18.11 -8.28 -17.48
C ASP A 293 -17.75 -6.81 -17.21
N LYS A 294 -18.56 -6.07 -16.45
CA LYS A 294 -18.34 -4.64 -16.19
C LYS A 294 -17.56 -4.41 -14.90
N LEU A 295 -16.24 -4.57 -14.98
CA LEU A 295 -15.31 -4.39 -13.86
C LEU A 295 -14.45 -3.11 -13.96
N GLN A 296 -14.88 -2.17 -14.81
CA GLN A 296 -14.12 -0.97 -15.19
C GLN A 296 -13.67 -0.10 -13.99
N TRP A 297 -14.55 0.07 -13.00
CA TRP A 297 -14.26 0.87 -11.82
C TRP A 297 -13.35 0.15 -10.84
N VAL A 298 -13.59 -1.13 -10.60
CA VAL A 298 -12.74 -1.97 -9.75
C VAL A 298 -11.32 -2.03 -10.30
N GLY A 299 -11.18 -2.15 -11.63
CA GLY A 299 -9.87 -2.12 -12.29
C GLY A 299 -9.15 -0.77 -12.16
N LEU A 300 -9.86 0.35 -12.31
CA LEU A 300 -9.29 1.68 -12.09
C LEU A 300 -8.86 1.87 -10.62
N LEU A 301 -9.69 1.44 -9.66
CA LEU A 301 -9.38 1.52 -8.23
C LEU A 301 -8.17 0.67 -7.86
N PHE A 302 -8.07 -0.55 -8.40
CA PHE A 302 -6.89 -1.40 -8.23
C PHE A 302 -5.64 -0.70 -8.76
N LEU A 303 -5.69 -0.17 -9.98
CA LEU A 303 -4.55 0.50 -10.60
C LEU A 303 -4.10 1.70 -9.77
N ALA A 304 -5.04 2.57 -9.37
CA ALA A 304 -4.74 3.72 -8.54
C ALA A 304 -4.12 3.33 -7.19
N THR A 305 -4.71 2.35 -6.51
CA THR A 305 -4.26 1.89 -5.18
C THR A 305 -2.89 1.24 -5.25
N PHE A 306 -2.70 0.33 -6.20
CA PHE A 306 -1.43 -0.36 -6.40
C PHE A 306 -0.34 0.64 -6.75
N THR A 307 -0.55 1.50 -7.74
CA THR A 307 0.47 2.43 -8.22
C THR A 307 0.88 3.44 -7.17
N VAL A 308 -0.07 4.07 -6.46
CA VAL A 308 0.25 5.07 -5.42
C VAL A 308 1.07 4.45 -4.28
N LYS A 309 0.64 3.27 -3.80
CA LYS A 309 1.31 2.59 -2.69
C LYS A 309 2.68 2.05 -3.10
N ALA A 310 2.77 1.33 -4.23
CA ALA A 310 4.02 0.72 -4.67
C ALA A 310 5.06 1.76 -5.12
N ALA A 311 4.64 2.80 -5.83
CA ALA A 311 5.56 3.86 -6.25
C ALA A 311 6.08 4.65 -5.04
N GLY A 312 5.25 4.89 -4.02
CA GLY A 312 5.68 5.54 -2.78
C GLY A 312 6.59 4.65 -1.93
N LEU A 313 6.26 3.37 -1.79
CA LEU A 313 7.03 2.41 -0.99
C LEU A 313 8.43 2.14 -1.56
N ASN A 314 8.54 2.18 -2.88
CA ASN A 314 9.80 2.02 -3.62
C ASN A 314 10.38 3.38 -4.07
N HIS A 315 9.83 4.49 -3.56
CA HIS A 315 10.35 5.81 -3.86
C HIS A 315 11.77 5.94 -3.30
N PRO A 316 12.74 6.52 -4.03
CA PRO A 316 14.10 6.64 -3.53
C PRO A 316 14.23 7.38 -2.21
N ALA A 317 13.32 8.30 -1.88
CA ALA A 317 13.27 9.05 -0.61
C ALA A 317 12.56 8.31 0.54
N PHE A 318 11.94 7.16 0.28
CA PHE A 318 11.18 6.45 1.31
C PHE A 318 12.12 5.85 2.33
N LEU A 319 12.06 6.33 3.57
CA LEU A 319 12.81 5.74 4.67
C LEU A 319 12.13 4.50 5.20
N ILE A 320 12.87 3.40 5.19
CA ILE A 320 12.46 2.07 5.63
C ILE A 320 12.57 1.96 7.16
N ILE A 321 11.60 1.31 7.78
CA ILE A 321 11.62 0.91 9.21
C ILE A 321 11.93 -0.60 9.29
N ASP A 322 10.91 -1.46 9.45
CA ASP A 322 11.14 -2.90 9.62
C ASP A 322 11.33 -3.68 8.31
N HIS A 323 11.38 -3.03 7.15
CA HIS A 323 11.28 -3.78 5.89
C HIS A 323 12.51 -4.65 5.68
N TRP A 324 13.69 -4.13 5.99
CA TRP A 324 14.93 -4.91 5.96
C TRP A 324 14.90 -6.07 6.94
N PHE A 325 14.29 -5.93 8.13
CA PHE A 325 14.09 -7.07 9.02
C PHE A 325 13.30 -8.19 8.32
N ARG A 326 12.25 -7.86 7.56
CA ARG A 326 11.50 -8.87 6.78
C ARG A 326 12.37 -9.54 5.73
N ILE A 327 13.23 -8.79 5.03
CA ILE A 327 14.15 -9.34 4.03
C ILE A 327 15.17 -10.30 4.68
N HIS A 328 15.74 -9.93 5.82
CA HIS A 328 16.65 -10.81 6.56
C HIS A 328 15.97 -12.12 6.97
N GLN A 329 14.69 -12.10 7.37
CA GLN A 329 13.95 -13.32 7.71
C GLN A 329 13.70 -14.21 6.48
N ILE A 330 13.42 -13.61 5.32
CA ILE A 330 13.26 -14.33 4.06
C ILE A 330 14.57 -15.00 3.62
N LEU A 331 15.70 -14.29 3.71
CA LEU A 331 17.02 -14.85 3.38
C LEU A 331 17.43 -15.93 4.36
N ARG A 332 17.20 -15.73 5.67
CA ARG A 332 17.49 -16.70 6.73
C ARG A 332 16.80 -18.05 6.50
N PHE A 333 15.57 -18.06 5.96
CA PHE A 333 14.87 -19.29 5.61
C PHE A 333 15.66 -20.15 4.61
N TRP A 334 16.36 -19.55 3.66
CA TRP A 334 17.17 -20.26 2.67
C TRP A 334 18.60 -20.51 3.14
N ASP A 335 19.25 -19.51 3.72
CA ASP A 335 20.67 -19.56 4.06
C ASP A 335 20.94 -20.42 5.30
N THR A 336 20.03 -20.36 6.29
CA THR A 336 20.17 -21.06 7.59
C THR A 336 18.83 -21.62 8.07
N PRO A 337 18.21 -22.57 7.34
CA PRO A 337 16.85 -23.06 7.62
C PRO A 337 16.69 -23.63 9.04
N ALA A 338 17.71 -24.29 9.60
CA ALA A 338 17.67 -24.79 10.97
C ALA A 338 17.54 -23.64 11.99
N ALA A 339 18.34 -22.58 11.84
CA ALA A 339 18.28 -21.40 12.70
C ALA A 339 16.96 -20.64 12.54
N PHE A 340 16.44 -20.55 11.30
CA PHE A 340 15.11 -20.01 11.03
C PHE A 340 14.04 -20.77 11.82
N TRP A 341 13.96 -22.09 11.69
CA TRP A 341 12.92 -22.86 12.37
C TRP A 341 13.11 -22.89 13.89
N GLN A 342 14.35 -22.91 14.38
CA GLN A 342 14.63 -22.75 15.81
C GLN A 342 14.07 -21.43 16.34
N GLN A 343 14.21 -20.32 15.63
CA GLN A 343 13.65 -19.03 16.05
C GLN A 343 12.11 -19.07 16.25
N TYR A 344 11.39 -19.85 15.43
CA TYR A 344 9.92 -19.93 15.46
C TYR A 344 9.35 -21.12 16.23
N TYR A 345 10.16 -22.10 16.63
CA TYR A 345 9.70 -23.27 17.39
C TYR A 345 10.42 -23.48 18.72
N ASN A 346 11.49 -22.73 19.01
CA ASN A 346 12.14 -22.77 20.32
C ASN A 346 11.34 -21.95 21.34
N VAL A 347 10.28 -22.55 21.86
CA VAL A 347 9.30 -21.89 22.74
C VAL A 347 9.82 -21.70 24.18
N SER A 348 10.89 -22.40 24.57
CA SER A 348 11.33 -22.53 25.98
C SER A 348 12.38 -21.54 26.45
N THR A 349 13.01 -20.76 25.57
CA THR A 349 14.07 -19.85 26.01
C THR A 349 13.70 -18.41 25.69
N GLY A 350 13.50 -17.59 26.73
CA GLY A 350 13.63 -16.13 26.63
C GLY A 350 15.07 -15.70 26.29
N GLU A 351 15.84 -16.54 25.60
CA GLU A 351 17.24 -16.33 25.27
C GLU A 351 17.34 -15.67 23.90
N THR A 352 17.83 -14.43 23.95
CA THR A 352 18.81 -13.86 23.00
C THR A 352 18.67 -14.29 21.54
N VAL A 353 17.56 -13.95 20.88
CA VAL A 353 17.54 -13.94 19.40
C VAL A 353 18.41 -12.78 18.87
N THR A 354 18.77 -11.81 19.73
CA THR A 354 19.57 -10.61 19.39
C THR A 354 20.81 -10.39 20.29
N GLY A 355 21.21 -11.35 21.12
CA GLY A 355 22.31 -11.16 22.07
C GLY A 355 21.96 -10.29 23.30
N ILE A 356 20.70 -9.87 23.45
CA ILE A 356 20.16 -9.23 24.67
C ILE A 356 19.33 -10.26 25.43
N ALA A 357 19.71 -10.55 26.68
CA ALA A 357 18.98 -11.47 27.54
C ALA A 357 17.53 -11.00 27.74
N GLY A 358 16.54 -11.89 27.51
CA GLY A 358 15.13 -11.61 27.75
C GLY A 358 14.35 -10.90 26.64
N GLY A 359 14.96 -10.57 25.50
CA GLY A 359 14.29 -9.82 24.43
C GLY A 359 14.20 -10.59 23.11
N SER A 360 13.00 -10.99 22.70
CA SER A 360 12.73 -11.00 21.25
C SER A 360 12.85 -9.56 20.76
N ALA A 361 13.50 -9.31 19.62
CA ALA A 361 13.52 -7.99 18.98
C ALA A 361 12.12 -7.35 18.87
N VAL A 362 11.08 -8.20 18.83
CA VAL A 362 9.67 -7.81 18.70
C VAL A 362 8.99 -7.58 20.06
N LEU A 363 9.51 -8.15 21.15
CA LEU A 363 8.92 -8.06 22.51
C LEU A 363 9.58 -7.01 23.40
N GLY A 364 10.79 -6.56 23.04
CA GLY A 364 11.45 -5.44 23.70
C GLY A 364 10.59 -4.17 23.73
N GLN A 365 9.77 -3.94 22.68
CA GLN A 365 8.85 -2.79 22.59
C GLN A 365 7.73 -2.81 23.64
N TRP A 366 7.32 -3.99 24.14
CA TRP A 366 6.30 -4.12 25.19
C TRP A 366 6.92 -4.33 26.58
N GLY A 367 8.27 -4.36 26.66
CA GLY A 367 9.00 -4.68 27.89
C GLY A 367 8.63 -6.06 28.43
N LEU A 368 8.37 -7.03 27.54
CA LEU A 368 7.93 -8.37 27.90
C LEU A 368 9.03 -9.38 27.61
N SER A 369 9.28 -10.25 28.59
CA SER A 369 10.26 -11.33 28.52
C SER A 369 9.58 -12.71 28.52
N PHE A 370 8.58 -12.91 27.65
CA PHE A 370 7.88 -14.18 27.49
C PHE A 370 7.56 -14.49 26.03
N SER A 371 7.33 -15.76 25.68
CA SER A 371 7.15 -16.19 24.29
C SER A 371 5.77 -15.87 23.73
N LEU A 372 5.67 -15.01 22.70
CA LEU A 372 4.46 -14.86 21.87
C LEU A 372 4.63 -15.62 20.55
N PRO A 373 3.61 -16.38 20.09
CA PRO A 373 3.70 -17.16 18.86
C PRO A 373 3.60 -16.28 17.62
N TYR A 374 4.72 -15.69 17.19
CA TYR A 374 4.80 -14.94 15.94
C TYR A 374 4.92 -15.89 14.76
N SER A 375 3.89 -15.94 13.90
CA SER A 375 3.92 -16.88 12.79
C SER A 375 4.97 -16.56 11.70
N PRO A 376 5.64 -17.58 11.14
CA PRO A 376 6.56 -17.43 10.01
C PRO A 376 5.89 -17.40 8.62
N LEU A 377 4.56 -17.55 8.51
CA LEU A 377 3.88 -17.85 7.24
C LEU A 377 4.18 -16.85 6.11
N PHE A 378 4.29 -15.55 6.40
CA PHE A 378 4.63 -14.56 5.39
C PHE A 378 6.01 -14.79 4.77
N TYR A 379 7.01 -15.14 5.58
CA TYR A 379 8.37 -15.37 5.09
C TYR A 379 8.40 -16.60 4.19
N LEU A 380 7.65 -17.64 4.52
CA LEU A 380 7.48 -18.83 3.67
C LEU A 380 6.78 -18.48 2.35
N PHE A 381 5.78 -17.62 2.41
CA PHE A 381 5.05 -17.15 1.22
C PHE A 381 5.93 -16.30 0.29
N ALA A 382 6.77 -15.43 0.85
CA ALA A 382 7.67 -14.55 0.09
C ALA A 382 9.01 -15.22 -0.28
N ALA A 383 9.39 -16.32 0.36
CA ALA A 383 10.65 -17.04 0.16
C ALA A 383 11.00 -17.32 -1.31
N PRO A 384 10.07 -17.72 -2.20
CA PRO A 384 10.42 -17.96 -3.60
C PRO A 384 11.04 -16.75 -4.33
N LEU A 385 10.76 -15.51 -3.90
CA LEU A 385 11.35 -14.31 -4.51
C LEU A 385 12.86 -14.23 -4.29
N ALA A 386 13.36 -14.71 -3.15
CA ALA A 386 14.80 -14.72 -2.86
C ALA A 386 15.59 -15.68 -3.75
N ARG A 387 14.92 -16.60 -4.48
CA ARG A 387 15.60 -17.41 -5.50
C ARG A 387 15.88 -16.65 -6.79
N ILE A 388 15.09 -15.61 -7.08
CA ILE A 388 15.27 -14.75 -8.25
C ILE A 388 16.28 -13.64 -7.93
N TRP A 389 16.23 -13.10 -6.70
CA TRP A 389 17.16 -12.09 -6.20
C TRP A 389 17.90 -12.62 -4.96
N PRO A 390 18.88 -13.51 -5.13
CA PRO A 390 19.61 -14.11 -4.03
C PRO A 390 20.70 -13.16 -3.55
N THR A 391 20.39 -12.26 -2.62
CA THR A 391 21.33 -11.45 -1.79
C THR A 391 20.55 -10.37 -1.03
N HIS A 392 21.24 -9.60 -0.17
CA HIS A 392 20.73 -8.34 0.40
C HIS A 392 20.66 -7.24 -0.68
N ASP A 393 19.98 -7.53 -1.79
CA ASP A 393 19.82 -6.66 -2.94
C ASP A 393 18.58 -5.76 -2.72
N PRO A 394 18.68 -4.43 -2.93
CA PRO A 394 17.53 -3.53 -3.04
C PRO A 394 16.41 -4.06 -3.96
N ASN A 395 16.74 -4.88 -4.97
CA ASN A 395 15.76 -5.51 -5.85
C ASN A 395 14.88 -6.53 -5.14
N LEU A 396 15.41 -7.32 -4.20
CA LEU A 396 14.61 -8.25 -3.40
C LEU A 396 13.61 -7.48 -2.53
N LEU A 397 14.07 -6.39 -1.90
CA LEU A 397 13.19 -5.49 -1.15
C LEU A 397 12.08 -4.94 -2.05
N ALA A 398 12.42 -4.40 -3.22
CA ALA A 398 11.44 -3.88 -4.16
C ALA A 398 10.43 -4.94 -4.62
N ALA A 399 10.89 -6.17 -4.89
CA ALA A 399 10.01 -7.28 -5.26
C ALA A 399 9.04 -7.66 -4.13
N VAL A 400 9.50 -7.72 -2.88
CA VAL A 400 8.65 -7.99 -1.71
C VAL A 400 7.67 -6.85 -1.47
N ASN A 401 8.11 -5.59 -1.63
CA ASN A 401 7.28 -4.40 -1.56
C ASN A 401 6.13 -4.46 -2.60
N LEU A 402 6.44 -4.85 -3.84
CA LEU A 402 5.46 -5.05 -4.91
C LEU A 402 4.49 -6.19 -4.60
N LEU A 403 4.98 -7.32 -4.05
CA LEU A 403 4.14 -8.45 -3.64
C LEU A 403 3.12 -8.03 -2.57
N VAL A 404 3.59 -7.34 -1.52
CA VAL A 404 2.74 -6.88 -0.42
C VAL A 404 1.76 -5.81 -0.89
N THR A 405 2.20 -4.89 -1.76
CA THR A 405 1.30 -3.92 -2.38
C THR A 405 0.24 -4.58 -3.24
N TRP A 406 0.60 -5.65 -3.96
CA TRP A 406 -0.37 -6.43 -4.74
C TRP A 406 -1.41 -7.10 -3.84
N LEU A 407 -0.99 -7.72 -2.74
CA LEU A 407 -1.92 -8.31 -1.77
C LEU A 407 -2.93 -7.24 -1.33
N GLU A 408 -2.47 -6.10 -0.84
CA GLU A 408 -3.37 -5.05 -0.35
C GLU A 408 -4.23 -4.44 -1.46
N ALA A 409 -3.67 -4.14 -2.63
CA ALA A 409 -4.45 -3.58 -3.73
C ALA A 409 -5.47 -4.59 -4.26
N SER A 410 -5.15 -5.88 -4.29
CA SER A 410 -6.07 -6.93 -4.76
C SER A 410 -7.24 -7.18 -3.79
N SER A 411 -7.13 -6.73 -2.53
CA SER A 411 -8.26 -6.65 -1.60
C SER A 411 -9.43 -5.84 -2.16
N ILE A 412 -9.20 -4.91 -3.11
CA ILE A 412 -10.27 -4.20 -3.85
C ILE A 412 -11.21 -5.17 -4.57
N PHE A 413 -10.65 -6.20 -5.21
CA PHE A 413 -11.44 -7.24 -5.86
C PHE A 413 -12.22 -8.06 -4.82
N LEU A 414 -11.58 -8.43 -3.71
CA LEU A 414 -12.22 -9.22 -2.65
C LEU A 414 -13.35 -8.43 -1.97
N ILE A 415 -13.16 -7.16 -1.63
CA ILE A 415 -14.19 -6.28 -1.08
C ILE A 415 -15.36 -6.13 -2.06
N TYR A 416 -15.08 -5.95 -3.35
CA TYR A 416 -16.11 -5.90 -4.38
C TYR A 416 -16.90 -7.22 -4.49
N ILE A 417 -16.21 -8.36 -4.47
CA ILE A 417 -16.82 -9.69 -4.45
C ILE A 417 -17.67 -9.88 -3.20
N ILE A 418 -17.16 -9.54 -2.02
CA ILE A 418 -17.90 -9.64 -0.75
C ILE A 418 -19.16 -8.80 -0.84
N ALA A 419 -19.09 -7.55 -1.32
CA ALA A 419 -20.27 -6.70 -1.49
C ALA A 419 -21.30 -7.30 -2.46
N CYS A 420 -20.85 -7.84 -3.59
CA CYS A 420 -21.73 -8.46 -4.59
C CYS A 420 -22.34 -9.78 -4.11
N GLU A 421 -21.62 -10.54 -3.30
CA GLU A 421 -22.12 -11.76 -2.69
C GLU A 421 -23.03 -11.44 -1.50
N ALA A 422 -22.73 -10.39 -0.72
CA ALA A 422 -23.45 -9.92 0.47
C ALA A 422 -24.82 -9.32 0.13
N TYR A 423 -24.85 -8.36 -0.79
CA TYR A 423 -26.04 -7.62 -1.18
C TYR A 423 -26.62 -8.16 -2.48
N ARG A 424 -27.92 -8.00 -2.69
CA ARG A 424 -28.59 -8.39 -3.95
C ARG A 424 -28.76 -7.19 -4.89
N GLY A 425 -29.04 -7.43 -6.17
CA GLY A 425 -29.49 -6.40 -7.11
C GLY A 425 -28.43 -5.39 -7.58
N VAL A 426 -28.90 -4.34 -8.26
CA VAL A 426 -28.06 -3.39 -9.01
C VAL A 426 -27.16 -2.54 -8.10
N TRP A 427 -27.61 -2.25 -6.87
CA TRP A 427 -26.85 -1.47 -5.89
C TRP A 427 -25.66 -2.23 -5.31
N ALA A 428 -25.63 -3.57 -5.35
CA ALA A 428 -24.52 -4.35 -4.83
C ALA A 428 -23.19 -3.96 -5.49
N LYS A 429 -23.22 -3.74 -6.80
CA LYS A 429 -22.05 -3.27 -7.58
C LYS A 429 -21.62 -1.86 -7.17
N ARG A 430 -22.58 -0.95 -6.96
CA ARG A 430 -22.27 0.42 -6.53
C ARG A 430 -21.69 0.42 -5.11
N ALA A 431 -22.31 -0.30 -4.19
CA ALA A 431 -21.83 -0.48 -2.82
C ALA A 431 -20.42 -1.08 -2.80
N GLY A 432 -20.17 -2.10 -3.63
CA GLY A 432 -18.86 -2.70 -3.79
C GLY A 432 -17.80 -1.72 -4.32
N ASN A 433 -18.12 -0.91 -5.32
CA ASN A 433 -17.19 0.11 -5.84
C ASN A 433 -16.87 1.18 -4.78
N ILE A 434 -17.87 1.65 -4.04
CA ILE A 434 -17.66 2.62 -2.96
C ILE A 434 -16.82 2.01 -1.84
N ALA A 435 -17.16 0.80 -1.40
CA ALA A 435 -16.42 0.09 -0.36
C ALA A 435 -14.96 -0.16 -0.77
N ALA A 436 -14.74 -0.58 -2.02
CA ALA A 436 -13.40 -0.77 -2.57
C ALA A 436 -12.60 0.54 -2.64
N ALA A 437 -13.23 1.66 -3.02
CA ALA A 437 -12.57 2.96 -3.06
C ALA A 437 -12.13 3.43 -1.67
N LEU A 438 -13.00 3.26 -0.66
CA LEU A 438 -12.67 3.59 0.73
C LEU A 438 -11.56 2.68 1.27
N TYR A 439 -11.63 1.37 1.01
CA TYR A 439 -10.62 0.42 1.45
C TYR A 439 -9.25 0.65 0.79
N GLY A 440 -9.21 1.07 -0.48
CA GLY A 440 -7.95 1.33 -1.17
C GLY A 440 -7.12 2.45 -0.53
N PHE A 441 -7.78 3.45 0.08
CA PHE A 441 -7.15 4.72 0.46
C PHE A 441 -7.39 5.16 1.91
N TYR A 442 -7.92 4.32 2.79
CA TYR A 442 -8.04 4.71 4.19
C TYR A 442 -6.64 4.91 4.83
N PRO A 443 -6.45 5.94 5.67
CA PRO A 443 -5.16 6.28 6.29
C PRO A 443 -4.43 5.11 6.95
N LEU A 444 -5.17 4.23 7.64
CA LEU A 444 -4.57 3.11 8.37
C LEU A 444 -3.91 2.06 7.47
N SER A 445 -4.26 1.95 6.18
CA SER A 445 -3.52 1.05 5.27
C SER A 445 -2.08 1.53 5.04
N PHE A 446 -1.86 2.84 5.03
CA PHE A 446 -0.54 3.44 4.83
C PHE A 446 0.36 3.28 6.05
N LEU A 447 -0.22 3.17 7.26
CA LEU A 447 0.52 2.82 8.48
C LEU A 447 1.20 1.46 8.33
N LEU A 448 0.50 0.44 7.81
CA LEU A 448 1.07 -0.90 7.63
C LEU A 448 2.26 -0.90 6.65
N PHE A 449 2.20 -0.06 5.62
CA PHE A 449 3.33 0.11 4.71
C PHE A 449 4.48 0.87 5.36
N SER A 450 4.18 1.96 6.07
CA SER A 450 5.18 2.74 6.81
C SER A 450 6.05 1.86 7.72
N ASP A 451 5.41 0.94 8.44
CA ASP A 451 6.04 0.17 9.50
C ASP A 451 6.58 -1.18 9.01
N GLY A 452 6.34 -1.58 7.75
CA GLY A 452 6.73 -2.91 7.26
C GLY A 452 5.88 -4.05 7.84
N GLY A 453 4.58 -3.77 8.08
CA GLY A 453 3.58 -4.67 8.65
C GLY A 453 3.11 -5.79 7.70
N TYR A 454 4.04 -6.41 6.97
CA TYR A 454 3.75 -7.31 5.85
C TYR A 454 2.95 -8.56 6.24
N ASN A 455 3.24 -9.11 7.42
CA ASN A 455 2.50 -10.25 7.97
C ASN A 455 1.02 -9.88 8.19
N SER A 456 0.74 -8.65 8.67
CA SER A 456 -0.63 -8.17 8.86
C SER A 456 -1.36 -7.98 7.53
N ILE A 457 -0.67 -7.50 6.48
CA ILE A 457 -1.25 -7.34 5.14
C ILE A 457 -1.63 -8.71 4.55
N LEU A 458 -0.75 -9.71 4.64
CA LEU A 458 -1.06 -11.08 4.20
C LEU A 458 -2.25 -11.66 5.00
N ALA A 459 -2.24 -11.50 6.32
CA ALA A 459 -3.31 -12.00 7.17
C ALA A 459 -4.66 -11.34 6.86
N HIS A 460 -4.64 -10.05 6.57
CA HIS A 460 -5.83 -9.31 6.17
C HIS A 460 -6.37 -9.79 4.82
N TRP A 461 -5.49 -9.97 3.84
CA TRP A 461 -5.87 -10.49 2.53
C TRP A 461 -6.50 -11.89 2.62
N LEU A 462 -5.90 -12.79 3.40
CA LEU A 462 -6.44 -14.14 3.65
C LEU A 462 -7.78 -14.10 4.40
N THR A 463 -7.94 -13.16 5.34
CA THR A 463 -9.21 -12.93 6.04
C THR A 463 -10.30 -12.52 5.04
N LEU A 464 -10.01 -11.59 4.13
CA LEU A 464 -10.96 -11.18 3.09
C LEU A 464 -11.30 -12.32 2.13
N LEU A 465 -10.32 -13.14 1.75
CA LEU A 465 -10.54 -14.32 0.92
C LEU A 465 -11.49 -15.32 1.62
N PHE A 466 -11.24 -15.59 2.90
CA PHE A 466 -12.11 -16.43 3.72
C PHE A 466 -13.53 -15.87 3.80
N VAL A 467 -13.68 -14.56 4.07
CA VAL A 467 -14.99 -13.90 4.12
C VAL A 467 -15.70 -13.97 2.76
N ALA A 468 -15.00 -13.74 1.65
CA ALA A 468 -15.59 -13.87 0.31
C ALA A 468 -16.11 -15.29 0.03
N LEU A 469 -15.33 -16.32 0.40
CA LEU A 469 -15.75 -17.72 0.31
C LEU A 469 -16.96 -18.02 1.22
N LEU A 470 -16.97 -17.45 2.42
CA LEU A 470 -18.04 -17.66 3.40
C LEU A 470 -19.37 -17.11 2.88
N PHE A 471 -19.34 -15.88 2.35
CA PHE A 471 -20.51 -15.24 1.76
C PHE A 471 -21.00 -15.96 0.50
N LYS A 472 -20.09 -16.48 -0.32
CA LYS A 472 -20.45 -17.37 -1.44
C LYS A 472 -21.15 -18.64 -0.95
N SER A 473 -20.71 -19.20 0.18
CA SER A 473 -21.32 -20.39 0.78
C SER A 473 -22.75 -20.14 1.28
N PHE A 474 -23.10 -18.89 1.60
CA PHE A 474 -24.48 -18.52 1.93
C PHE A 474 -25.40 -18.53 0.69
N ASN A 475 -24.84 -18.40 -0.52
CA ASN A 475 -25.58 -18.34 -1.79
C ASN A 475 -25.66 -19.68 -2.54
N ARG A 476 -24.84 -20.67 -2.21
CA ARG A 476 -24.76 -21.95 -2.93
C ARG A 476 -24.93 -23.15 -2.00
N VAL A 477 -25.49 -24.23 -2.54
CA VAL A 477 -25.47 -25.55 -1.91
C VAL A 477 -24.00 -25.92 -1.67
N SER A 478 -23.68 -26.39 -0.46
CA SER A 478 -22.28 -26.74 -0.11
C SER A 478 -21.77 -27.81 -1.05
N SER A 479 -20.65 -27.53 -1.70
CA SER A 479 -19.76 -28.56 -2.21
C SER A 479 -18.69 -28.87 -1.17
N LEU A 480 -18.21 -30.11 -1.15
CA LEU A 480 -17.07 -30.52 -0.32
C LEU A 480 -15.87 -29.57 -0.52
N TRP A 481 -15.57 -29.24 -1.78
CA TRP A 481 -14.47 -28.35 -2.13
C TRP A 481 -14.59 -26.94 -1.60
N LEU A 482 -15.82 -26.39 -1.50
CA LEU A 482 -16.02 -25.08 -0.88
C LEU A 482 -15.73 -25.11 0.62
N ASN A 483 -16.16 -26.17 1.31
CA ASN A 483 -15.87 -26.34 2.74
C ASN A 483 -14.37 -26.55 2.99
N VAL A 484 -13.70 -27.34 2.15
CA VAL A 484 -12.24 -27.50 2.19
C VAL A 484 -11.54 -26.15 1.98
N ALA A 485 -11.96 -25.38 0.97
CA ALA A 485 -11.41 -24.05 0.74
C ALA A 485 -11.64 -23.09 1.92
N LEU A 486 -12.81 -23.16 2.58
CA LEU A 486 -13.11 -22.39 3.78
C LEU A 486 -12.20 -22.77 4.95
N VAL A 487 -12.00 -24.06 5.22
CA VAL A 487 -11.10 -24.55 6.27
C VAL A 487 -9.66 -24.11 6.00
N ILE A 488 -9.17 -24.30 4.78
CA ILE A 488 -7.79 -23.94 4.40
C ILE A 488 -7.59 -22.43 4.48
N SER A 489 -8.52 -21.63 3.94
CA SER A 489 -8.39 -20.16 3.97
C SER A 489 -8.49 -19.59 5.39
N LEU A 490 -9.36 -20.14 6.24
CA LEU A 490 -9.41 -19.78 7.66
C LEU A 490 -8.09 -20.14 8.35
N ALA A 491 -7.62 -21.38 8.23
CA ALA A 491 -6.37 -21.81 8.84
C ALA A 491 -5.18 -20.95 8.39
N ALA A 492 -5.08 -20.66 7.09
CA ALA A 492 -4.04 -19.78 6.55
C ALA A 492 -4.15 -18.36 7.12
N ALA A 493 -5.35 -17.79 7.24
CA ALA A 493 -5.55 -16.47 7.84
C ALA A 493 -5.14 -16.42 9.31
N LEU A 494 -5.52 -17.44 10.10
CA LEU A 494 -5.12 -17.56 11.52
C LEU A 494 -3.60 -17.76 11.64
N LEU A 495 -3.01 -18.54 10.76
CA LEU A 495 -1.56 -18.76 10.68
C LEU A 495 -0.81 -17.56 10.12
N ALA A 496 -1.43 -16.56 9.49
CA ALA A 496 -0.66 -15.47 8.91
C ALA A 496 -0.19 -14.45 9.97
N HIS A 497 -0.96 -14.29 11.05
CA HIS A 497 -0.61 -13.36 12.13
C HIS A 497 -1.36 -13.68 13.43
N THR A 498 -0.71 -13.52 14.58
CA THR A 498 -1.25 -13.84 15.91
C THR A 498 -2.46 -12.98 16.27
N SER A 499 -2.47 -11.69 15.92
CA SER A 499 -3.65 -10.85 16.14
C SER A 499 -4.85 -11.31 15.31
N THR A 500 -4.62 -11.87 14.12
CA THR A 500 -5.67 -12.43 13.27
C THR A 500 -6.23 -13.71 13.88
N LEU A 501 -5.38 -14.56 14.48
CA LEU A 501 -5.85 -15.70 15.28
C LEU A 501 -6.87 -15.25 16.34
N LEU A 502 -6.55 -14.20 17.09
CA LEU A 502 -7.43 -13.68 18.14
C LEU A 502 -8.71 -13.05 17.57
N LEU A 503 -8.59 -12.12 16.62
CA LEU A 503 -9.71 -11.32 16.10
C LEU A 503 -10.64 -12.14 15.20
N LEU A 504 -10.10 -12.81 14.18
CA LEU A 504 -10.89 -13.65 13.28
C LEU A 504 -11.40 -14.91 14.00
N GLY A 505 -10.60 -15.47 14.90
CA GLY A 505 -11.03 -16.58 15.73
C GLY A 505 -12.23 -16.22 16.61
N SER A 506 -12.17 -15.07 17.30
CA SER A 506 -13.29 -14.55 18.09
C SER A 506 -14.52 -14.29 17.23
N LEU A 507 -14.34 -13.74 16.01
CA LEU A 507 -15.42 -13.54 15.06
C LEU A 507 -16.12 -14.86 14.72
N MET A 508 -15.36 -15.93 14.53
CA MET A 508 -15.97 -17.22 14.22
C MET A 508 -16.77 -17.80 15.38
N VAL A 509 -16.26 -17.68 16.61
CA VAL A 509 -16.97 -18.11 17.82
C VAL A 509 -18.25 -17.31 18.02
N VAL A 510 -18.17 -15.97 18.00
CA VAL A 510 -19.34 -15.10 18.19
C VAL A 510 -20.36 -15.29 17.07
N SER A 511 -19.91 -15.41 15.82
CA SER A 511 -20.82 -15.68 14.69
C SER A 511 -21.58 -17.00 14.91
N THR A 512 -20.85 -18.08 15.20
CA THR A 512 -21.45 -19.41 15.44
C THR A 512 -22.48 -19.36 16.57
N LEU A 513 -22.15 -18.67 17.67
CA LEU A 513 -23.06 -18.47 18.80
C LEU A 513 -24.33 -17.70 18.40
N LEU A 514 -24.20 -16.58 17.67
CA LEU A 514 -25.35 -15.79 17.23
C LEU A 514 -26.27 -16.59 16.29
N PHE A 515 -25.71 -17.38 15.38
CA PHE A 515 -26.49 -18.27 14.51
C PHE A 515 -27.15 -19.42 15.30
N PHE A 516 -26.49 -19.93 16.33
CA PHE A 516 -27.05 -20.96 17.21
C PHE A 516 -28.24 -20.42 18.01
N LEU A 517 -28.08 -19.27 18.67
CA LEU A 517 -29.15 -18.58 19.41
C LEU A 517 -30.34 -18.24 18.50
N GLN A 518 -30.06 -17.82 17.26
CA GLN A 518 -31.11 -17.59 16.26
C GLN A 518 -31.90 -18.88 15.95
N THR A 519 -31.22 -20.01 15.86
CA THR A 519 -31.85 -21.31 15.58
C THR A 519 -32.72 -21.75 16.75
N LEU A 520 -32.27 -21.55 18.00
CA LEU A 520 -33.10 -21.79 19.19
C LEU A 520 -34.34 -20.89 19.23
N ALA A 521 -34.19 -19.60 18.94
CA ALA A 521 -35.27 -18.62 19.01
C ALA A 521 -36.40 -18.83 17.98
N LYS A 522 -36.12 -19.49 16.85
CA LYS A 522 -37.13 -19.74 15.81
C LYS A 522 -38.03 -20.95 16.08
N GLY A 523 -37.65 -21.85 17.00
CA GLY A 523 -38.34 -23.13 17.17
C GLY A 523 -38.24 -24.03 15.93
N ASN A 524 -38.60 -25.30 16.08
CA ASN A 524 -38.55 -26.31 15.01
C ASN A 524 -39.65 -26.12 13.94
N THR A 525 -40.07 -24.90 13.62
CA THR A 525 -41.07 -24.66 12.58
C THR A 525 -40.48 -25.03 11.22
N PRO A 526 -40.99 -26.08 10.55
CA PRO A 526 -40.47 -26.52 9.26
C PRO A 526 -40.99 -25.57 8.18
N THR A 527 -40.31 -24.45 7.97
CA THR A 527 -40.62 -23.56 6.84
C THR A 527 -39.85 -24.00 5.60
N GLU A 528 -40.60 -24.60 4.69
CA GLU A 528 -40.25 -25.42 3.53
C GLU A 528 -39.58 -24.73 2.32
N LYS A 529 -38.90 -23.59 2.47
CA LYS A 529 -38.34 -22.87 1.30
C LYS A 529 -36.83 -23.07 1.16
N LYS A 530 -36.43 -24.00 0.27
CA LYS A 530 -35.20 -24.17 -0.57
C LYS A 530 -33.84 -23.51 -0.22
N GLY A 531 -33.67 -22.78 0.87
CA GLY A 531 -32.41 -22.29 1.41
C GLY A 531 -31.91 -23.22 2.53
N LEU A 532 -30.62 -23.17 2.84
CA LEU A 532 -30.08 -23.87 4.00
C LEU A 532 -30.88 -23.46 5.25
N ASN A 533 -31.48 -24.43 5.95
CA ASN A 533 -32.05 -24.20 7.27
C ASN A 533 -30.95 -23.64 8.19
N SER A 534 -31.31 -22.71 9.09
CA SER A 534 -30.35 -22.04 9.98
C SER A 534 -29.51 -23.02 10.80
N SER A 535 -30.07 -24.19 11.14
CA SER A 535 -29.36 -25.30 11.77
C SER A 535 -28.21 -25.85 10.92
N GLY A 536 -28.41 -26.02 9.60
CA GLY A 536 -27.37 -26.45 8.68
C GLY A 536 -26.24 -25.43 8.53
N LEU A 537 -26.57 -24.14 8.66
CA LEU A 537 -25.56 -23.07 8.63
C LEU A 537 -24.71 -23.08 9.91
N VAL A 538 -25.32 -23.27 11.08
CA VAL A 538 -24.61 -23.42 12.36
C VAL A 538 -23.65 -24.60 12.29
N VAL A 539 -24.12 -25.78 11.88
CA VAL A 539 -23.26 -26.98 11.75
C VAL A 539 -22.09 -26.70 10.80
N ARG A 540 -22.34 -26.04 9.67
CA ARG A 540 -21.27 -25.69 8.73
C ARG A 540 -20.25 -24.73 9.34
N LEU A 541 -20.71 -23.65 9.97
CA LEU A 541 -19.83 -22.68 10.63
C LEU A 541 -19.00 -23.34 11.73
N SER A 542 -19.61 -24.22 12.53
CA SER A 542 -18.91 -25.00 13.56
C SER A 542 -17.84 -25.89 12.94
N LEU A 543 -18.16 -26.66 11.89
CA LEU A 543 -17.19 -27.55 11.23
C LEU A 543 -16.05 -26.78 10.58
N VAL A 544 -16.33 -25.66 9.91
CA VAL A 544 -15.31 -24.80 9.31
C VAL A 544 -14.41 -24.20 10.39
N SER A 545 -15.00 -23.72 11.48
CA SER A 545 -14.25 -23.15 12.61
C SER A 545 -13.36 -24.21 13.25
N LEU A 546 -13.92 -25.36 13.62
CA LEU A 546 -13.19 -26.48 14.20
C LEU A 546 -12.06 -26.96 13.28
N GLY A 547 -12.33 -27.13 11.98
CA GLY A 547 -11.31 -27.52 11.01
C GLY A 547 -10.21 -26.48 10.85
N GLY A 548 -10.57 -25.20 10.75
CA GLY A 548 -9.60 -24.10 10.58
C GLY A 548 -8.71 -23.90 11.81
N PHE A 549 -9.30 -23.89 13.01
CA PHE A 549 -8.56 -23.86 14.27
C PHE A 549 -7.71 -25.12 14.45
N GLY A 550 -8.31 -26.30 14.26
CA GLY A 550 -7.60 -27.57 14.39
C GLY A 550 -6.35 -27.62 13.51
N LEU A 551 -6.46 -27.18 12.25
CA LEU A 551 -5.32 -27.12 11.33
C LEU A 551 -4.27 -26.08 11.76
N ALA A 552 -4.68 -24.87 12.17
CA ALA A 552 -3.73 -23.84 12.61
C ALA A 552 -2.99 -24.24 13.90
N PHE A 553 -3.66 -24.89 14.84
CA PHE A 553 -3.06 -25.40 16.06
C PHE A 553 -2.17 -26.62 15.80
N ALA A 554 -2.59 -27.54 14.95
CA ALA A 554 -1.77 -28.69 14.57
C ALA A 554 -0.47 -28.27 13.88
N LEU A 555 -0.52 -27.23 13.03
CA LEU A 555 0.65 -26.77 12.28
C LEU A 555 1.60 -25.89 13.10
N TYR A 556 1.09 -25.04 13.99
CA TYR A 556 1.94 -24.04 14.65
C TYR A 556 1.53 -23.72 16.10
N TYR A 557 0.31 -23.26 16.34
CA TYR A 557 -0.04 -22.69 17.66
C TYR A 557 -0.12 -23.72 18.79
N GLY A 558 -0.28 -25.01 18.48
CA GLY A 558 -0.32 -26.10 19.47
C GLY A 558 0.98 -26.20 20.28
N TRP A 559 2.12 -25.91 19.66
CA TRP A 559 3.44 -25.89 20.30
C TRP A 559 3.57 -24.81 21.38
N TYR A 560 2.74 -23.77 21.29
CA TYR A 560 2.76 -22.62 22.18
C TYR A 560 1.73 -22.70 23.31
N ILE A 561 0.80 -23.67 23.30
CA ILE A 561 -0.25 -23.75 24.33
C ILE A 561 0.36 -23.87 25.74
N ILE A 562 1.24 -24.85 25.94
CA ILE A 562 1.81 -25.13 27.27
C ILE A 562 2.61 -23.93 27.79
N PRO A 563 3.57 -23.34 27.02
CA PRO A 563 4.34 -22.20 27.49
C PRO A 563 3.51 -20.91 27.62
N PHE A 564 2.47 -20.75 26.78
CA PHE A 564 1.55 -19.63 26.92
C PHE A 564 0.80 -19.70 28.25
N VAL A 565 0.22 -20.86 28.60
CA VAL A 565 -0.53 -21.04 29.85
C VAL A 565 0.39 -20.98 31.07
N ARG A 566 1.59 -21.57 30.98
CA ARG A 566 2.54 -21.64 32.10
C ARG A 566 3.22 -20.30 32.38
N ASP A 567 3.67 -19.59 31.34
CA ASP A 567 4.61 -18.47 31.50
C ASP A 567 3.98 -17.15 31.06
N SER A 568 3.36 -17.12 29.87
CA SER A 568 2.91 -15.87 29.25
C SER A 568 1.63 -15.33 29.88
N LEU A 569 0.64 -16.18 30.12
CA LEU A 569 -0.66 -15.81 30.66
C LEU A 569 -0.55 -15.27 32.10
N PRO A 570 0.17 -15.92 33.04
CA PRO A 570 0.36 -15.34 34.37
C PRO A 570 1.07 -13.99 34.34
N THR A 571 2.07 -13.83 33.45
CA THR A 571 2.80 -12.56 33.28
C THR A 571 1.91 -11.47 32.70
N LEU A 572 1.06 -11.80 31.72
CA LEU A 572 0.08 -10.87 31.17
C LEU A 572 -0.93 -10.45 32.24
N LEU A 573 -1.45 -11.40 33.02
CA LEU A 573 -2.41 -11.12 34.10
C LEU A 573 -1.81 -10.22 35.19
N SER A 574 -0.56 -10.46 35.59
CA SER A 574 0.13 -9.64 36.59
C SER A 574 0.46 -8.23 36.08
N LYS A 575 0.83 -8.08 34.81
CA LYS A 575 0.98 -6.73 34.21
C LYS A 575 -0.35 -6.03 34.05
N PHE A 576 -1.39 -6.75 33.65
CA PHE A 576 -2.74 -6.21 33.48
C PHE A 576 -3.31 -5.67 34.81
N SER A 577 -2.99 -6.28 35.95
CA SER A 577 -3.36 -5.76 37.26
C SER A 577 -2.58 -4.51 37.67
N ASN A 578 -1.36 -4.34 37.15
CA ASN A 578 -0.43 -3.29 37.57
C ASN A 578 -0.37 -2.08 36.63
N GLY A 579 -0.99 -2.14 35.45
CA GLY A 579 -0.97 -1.05 34.46
C GLY A 579 -1.40 -1.48 33.05
N GLY A 580 -1.21 -0.58 32.07
CA GLY A 580 -1.43 -0.87 30.65
C GLY A 580 -0.24 -1.63 30.03
N ILE A 581 -0.52 -2.67 29.25
CA ILE A 581 0.51 -3.48 28.57
C ILE A 581 0.89 -2.82 27.25
N GLY A 582 2.17 -2.54 27.05
CA GLY A 582 2.67 -1.95 25.80
C GLY A 582 2.25 -0.48 25.59
N GLN A 583 1.91 0.24 26.66
CA GLN A 583 1.56 1.67 26.65
C GLN A 583 2.68 2.56 27.22
N GLU A 584 3.83 1.99 27.56
CA GLU A 584 4.90 2.70 28.26
C GLU A 584 5.69 3.63 27.32
N ARG A 585 5.51 4.96 27.48
CA ARG A 585 6.17 6.00 26.68
C ARG A 585 7.70 5.87 26.61
N LYS A 586 8.34 5.35 27.66
CA LYS A 586 9.80 5.15 27.71
C LYS A 586 10.30 4.14 26.67
N LEU A 587 9.48 3.15 26.31
CA LEU A 587 9.85 2.10 25.36
C LEU A 587 9.53 2.48 23.91
N LEU A 588 8.59 3.39 23.70
CA LEU A 588 8.02 3.75 22.39
C LEU A 588 8.52 5.12 21.88
N GLY A 589 9.21 5.89 22.71
CA GLY A 589 9.73 7.22 22.36
C GLY A 589 8.66 8.32 22.18
N THR A 590 7.41 7.97 21.90
CA THR A 590 6.27 8.89 21.70
C THR A 590 4.98 8.38 22.35
N GLU A 591 3.98 9.24 22.47
CA GLU A 591 2.65 8.83 22.93
C GLU A 591 1.90 8.12 21.79
N LEU A 592 1.47 6.89 22.06
CA LEU A 592 0.65 6.15 21.10
C LEU A 592 -0.73 6.76 20.97
N LEU A 593 -1.26 6.68 19.74
CA LEU A 593 -2.66 6.97 19.49
C LEU A 593 -3.55 5.99 20.28
N SER A 594 -4.11 6.46 21.38
CA SER A 594 -4.90 5.66 22.30
C SER A 594 -6.34 6.16 22.39
N GLY A 595 -7.24 5.23 22.75
CA GLY A 595 -8.66 5.52 22.90
C GLY A 595 -9.47 5.31 21.62
N PHE A 596 -10.74 4.92 21.81
CA PHE A 596 -11.62 4.54 20.72
C PHE A 596 -11.90 5.68 19.73
N TRP A 597 -12.23 6.88 20.23
CA TRP A 597 -12.60 8.01 19.38
C TRP A 597 -11.42 8.62 18.60
N PRO A 598 -10.25 8.88 19.23
CA PRO A 598 -9.07 9.34 18.48
C PRO A 598 -8.66 8.37 17.37
N GLN A 599 -8.64 7.06 17.65
CA GLN A 599 -8.32 6.05 16.65
C GLN A 599 -9.34 6.02 15.50
N LEU A 600 -10.64 6.10 15.81
CA LEU A 600 -11.67 6.19 14.77
C LEU A 600 -11.54 7.46 13.92
N TRP A 601 -11.19 8.59 14.54
CA TRP A 601 -10.99 9.85 13.83
C TRP A 601 -9.77 9.80 12.92
N GLU A 602 -8.62 9.33 13.40
CA GLU A 602 -7.41 9.31 12.59
C GLU A 602 -7.43 8.25 11.48
N HIS A 603 -8.03 7.09 11.74
CA HIS A 603 -8.00 5.99 10.78
C HIS A 603 -9.18 5.99 9.81
N PHE A 604 -10.33 6.53 10.23
CA PHE A 604 -11.57 6.47 9.45
C PHE A 604 -12.30 7.81 9.31
N ARG A 605 -11.88 8.88 10.01
CA ARG A 605 -12.59 10.17 10.04
C ARG A 605 -14.04 10.05 10.52
N LEU A 606 -14.31 9.07 11.40
CA LEU A 606 -15.58 8.77 12.08
C LEU A 606 -16.78 8.38 11.19
N PHE A 607 -17.01 9.04 10.05
CA PHE A 607 -18.22 8.84 9.25
C PHE A 607 -18.41 7.40 8.74
N PRO A 608 -17.37 6.61 8.37
CA PRO A 608 -17.57 5.23 7.94
C PRO A 608 -18.12 4.35 9.07
N PHE A 609 -17.74 4.63 10.31
CA PHE A 609 -18.30 3.95 11.48
C PHE A 609 -19.80 4.26 11.63
N LEU A 610 -20.18 5.54 11.60
CA LEU A 610 -21.58 5.96 11.72
C LEU A 610 -22.46 5.40 10.59
N LEU A 611 -21.98 5.43 9.34
CA LEU A 611 -22.71 4.88 8.20
C LEU A 611 -22.81 3.35 8.26
N THR A 612 -21.85 2.68 8.89
CA THR A 612 -21.92 1.22 9.13
C THR A 612 -22.96 0.88 10.18
N LEU A 613 -23.07 1.67 11.26
CA LEU A 613 -24.17 1.52 12.23
C LEU A 613 -25.52 1.72 11.55
N MET A 614 -25.64 2.76 10.70
CA MET A 614 -26.83 2.98 9.90
C MET A 614 -27.14 1.78 8.99
N ALA A 615 -26.14 1.20 8.32
CA ALA A 615 -26.30 0.01 7.50
C ALA A 615 -26.82 -1.19 8.31
N LEU A 616 -26.29 -1.42 9.51
CA LEU A 616 -26.77 -2.49 10.41
C LEU A 616 -28.23 -2.29 10.84
N VAL A 617 -28.66 -1.06 11.08
CA VAL A 617 -30.07 -0.75 11.37
C VAL A 617 -30.96 -1.07 10.17
N PHE A 618 -30.54 -0.70 8.95
CA PHE A 618 -31.31 -0.96 7.73
C PHE A 618 -31.35 -2.45 7.34
N LEU A 619 -30.27 -3.19 7.64
CA LEU A 619 -30.19 -4.63 7.44
C LEU A 619 -30.90 -5.43 8.55
N SER A 620 -31.29 -4.77 9.65
CA SER A 620 -31.91 -5.43 10.79
C SER A 620 -33.27 -6.04 10.44
N PRO A 621 -33.57 -7.26 10.93
CA PRO A 621 -34.91 -7.85 10.80
C PRO A 621 -35.97 -7.09 11.61
N PHE A 622 -35.56 -6.22 12.56
CA PHE A 622 -36.45 -5.46 13.45
C PHE A 622 -36.75 -4.04 12.95
N ARG A 623 -36.50 -3.75 11.68
CA ARG A 623 -36.71 -2.41 11.11
C ARG A 623 -38.18 -1.94 11.21
N PRO A 624 -38.43 -0.63 11.42
CA PRO A 624 -39.79 -0.07 11.49
C PRO A 624 -40.62 -0.39 10.25
N LYS A 625 -41.92 -0.72 10.43
CA LYS A 625 -42.86 -0.99 9.32
C LYS A 625 -43.00 0.21 8.36
N SER A 626 -42.80 1.44 8.82
CA SER A 626 -42.80 2.65 7.96
C SER A 626 -41.68 2.63 6.91
N ILE A 627 -40.51 2.07 7.24
CA ILE A 627 -39.38 1.89 6.31
C ILE A 627 -39.62 0.68 5.39
N SER A 628 -40.43 -0.29 5.85
CA SER A 628 -40.72 -1.51 5.08
C SER A 628 -41.60 -1.30 3.84
N GLN A 629 -42.26 -0.15 3.70
CA GLN A 629 -43.15 0.16 2.57
C GLN A 629 -42.42 0.30 1.22
N THR A 630 -41.12 0.60 1.21
CA THR A 630 -40.33 0.35 0.00
C THR A 630 -40.10 -1.16 -0.09
N ALA A 631 -41.01 -1.90 -0.74
CA ALA A 631 -40.96 -3.35 -0.94
C ALA A 631 -39.58 -3.85 -1.41
N ARG A 632 -38.81 -2.98 -2.09
CA ARG A 632 -37.45 -3.27 -2.50
C ARG A 632 -36.50 -3.52 -1.30
N LEU A 633 -36.59 -2.77 -0.19
CA LEU A 633 -35.72 -2.94 0.99
C LEU A 633 -35.75 -4.35 1.61
N ALA A 634 -36.86 -5.09 1.51
CA ALA A 634 -37.00 -6.45 2.03
C ALA A 634 -36.21 -7.50 1.26
N GLU A 635 -35.93 -7.27 -0.02
CA GLU A 635 -35.07 -8.14 -0.82
C GLU A 635 -33.57 -7.98 -0.49
N TYR A 636 -33.21 -6.94 0.26
CA TYR A 636 -31.83 -6.47 0.35
C TYR A 636 -31.03 -7.06 1.50
N ALA A 637 -31.68 -7.50 2.56
CA ALA A 637 -31.04 -7.85 3.82
C ALA A 637 -31.16 -9.35 4.09
N ARG A 638 -30.11 -10.11 3.76
CA ARG A 638 -29.98 -11.48 4.24
C ARG A 638 -29.66 -11.44 5.73
N ARG A 639 -30.47 -12.15 6.52
CA ARG A 639 -30.32 -12.17 7.98
C ARG A 639 -28.97 -12.74 8.39
N GLU A 640 -28.42 -13.65 7.58
CA GLU A 640 -27.09 -14.22 7.74
C GLU A 640 -25.99 -13.16 7.64
N VAL A 641 -26.11 -12.26 6.67
CA VAL A 641 -25.17 -11.14 6.49
C VAL A 641 -25.24 -10.20 7.69
N TRP A 642 -26.45 -9.85 8.12
CA TRP A 642 -26.64 -8.98 9.29
C TRP A 642 -26.05 -9.59 10.57
N LEU A 643 -26.30 -10.88 10.84
CA LEU A 643 -25.74 -11.56 12.02
C LEU A 643 -24.22 -11.62 11.98
N PHE A 644 -23.63 -11.93 10.82
CA PHE A 644 -22.18 -11.96 10.66
C PHE A 644 -21.56 -10.56 10.87
N TRP A 645 -22.17 -9.51 10.31
CA TRP A 645 -21.71 -8.15 10.51
C TRP A 645 -21.87 -7.68 11.96
N LEU A 646 -22.95 -8.08 12.62
CA LEU A 646 -23.15 -7.80 14.04
C LEU A 646 -22.07 -8.49 14.88
N ALA A 647 -21.76 -9.75 14.60
CA ALA A 647 -20.64 -10.45 15.25
C ALA A 647 -19.31 -9.72 15.03
N TRP A 648 -19.06 -9.25 13.81
CA TRP A 648 -17.86 -8.49 13.46
C TRP A 648 -17.77 -7.16 14.22
N LEU A 649 -18.87 -6.41 14.29
CA LEU A 649 -18.94 -5.18 15.08
C LEU A 649 -18.72 -5.45 16.57
N VAL A 650 -19.34 -6.49 17.13
CA VAL A 650 -19.18 -6.87 18.54
C VAL A 650 -17.72 -7.18 18.85
N VAL A 651 -17.06 -8.01 18.03
CA VAL A 651 -15.64 -8.33 18.22
C VAL A 651 -14.77 -7.07 18.10
N PHE A 652 -15.04 -6.21 17.12
CA PHE A 652 -14.33 -4.93 17.02
C PHE A 652 -14.46 -4.09 18.30
N LEU A 653 -15.68 -3.91 18.82
CA LEU A 653 -15.92 -3.11 20.02
C LEU A 653 -15.27 -3.75 21.27
N LEU A 654 -15.32 -5.07 21.40
CA LEU A 654 -14.66 -5.78 22.51
C LEU A 654 -13.14 -5.57 22.48
N PHE A 655 -12.51 -5.67 21.32
CA PHE A 655 -11.07 -5.46 21.20
C PHE A 655 -10.67 -3.99 21.25
N ALA A 656 -11.55 -3.06 20.87
CA ALA A 656 -11.35 -1.63 21.11
C ALA A 656 -11.36 -1.30 22.62
N LEU A 657 -12.21 -1.97 23.40
CA LEU A 657 -12.18 -1.85 24.87
C LEU A 657 -10.92 -2.49 25.45
N LEU A 658 -10.49 -3.63 24.91
CA LEU A 658 -9.23 -4.28 25.32
C LEU A 658 -8.02 -3.39 25.04
N ASP A 659 -8.01 -2.65 23.92
CA ASP A 659 -6.92 -1.76 23.52
C ASP A 659 -6.65 -0.62 24.54
N LEU A 660 -7.67 -0.24 25.32
CA LEU A 660 -7.52 0.71 26.43
C LEU A 660 -6.55 0.21 27.51
N LYS A 661 -6.32 -1.10 27.59
CA LYS A 661 -5.44 -1.74 28.58
C LYS A 661 -4.28 -2.51 27.96
N VAL A 662 -4.44 -3.04 26.75
CA VAL A 662 -3.42 -3.83 26.06
C VAL A 662 -3.24 -3.23 24.69
N ASN A 663 -2.13 -2.54 24.45
CA ASN A 663 -1.86 -1.94 23.15
C ASN A 663 -1.88 -3.02 22.05
N LEU A 664 -2.88 -2.95 21.17
CA LEU A 664 -3.03 -3.87 20.06
C LEU A 664 -2.36 -3.36 18.79
N LEU A 665 -1.58 -2.27 18.83
CA LEU A 665 -0.92 -1.66 17.66
C LEU A 665 -1.90 -1.49 16.47
N GLN A 666 -3.11 -1.01 16.78
CA GLN A 666 -4.18 -0.77 15.82
C GLN A 666 -4.68 -2.01 15.03
N LYS A 667 -4.35 -3.24 15.46
CA LYS A 667 -4.75 -4.46 14.73
C LYS A 667 -6.27 -4.66 14.74
N HIS A 668 -6.99 -4.24 15.78
CA HIS A 668 -8.46 -4.24 15.83
C HIS A 668 -9.07 -3.25 14.84
N MET A 669 -8.45 -2.08 14.64
CA MET A 669 -8.88 -1.11 13.64
C MET A 669 -8.67 -1.66 12.22
N LEU A 670 -7.54 -2.31 11.96
CA LEU A 670 -7.28 -2.97 10.67
C LEU A 670 -8.31 -4.07 10.40
N PHE A 671 -8.62 -4.87 11.41
CA PHE A 671 -9.63 -5.92 11.32
C PHE A 671 -11.04 -5.38 11.05
N ALA A 672 -11.38 -4.20 11.56
CA ALA A 672 -12.68 -3.57 11.33
C ALA A 672 -12.80 -2.86 9.97
N ALA A 673 -11.69 -2.45 9.35
CA ALA A 673 -11.69 -1.65 8.12
C ALA A 673 -12.60 -2.23 6.99
N PRO A 674 -12.61 -3.54 6.69
CA PRO A 674 -13.51 -4.12 5.69
C PRO A 674 -14.98 -3.95 6.04
N LEU A 675 -15.35 -4.22 7.30
CA LEU A 675 -16.72 -4.06 7.79
C LEU A 675 -17.17 -2.61 7.60
N LEU A 676 -16.32 -1.66 8.00
CA LEU A 676 -16.63 -0.24 7.88
C LEU A 676 -16.79 0.19 6.42
N CYS A 677 -15.91 -0.28 5.53
CA CYS A 677 -15.99 0.02 4.11
C CYS A 677 -17.25 -0.58 3.46
N LEU A 678 -17.56 -1.84 3.77
CA LEU A 678 -18.74 -2.54 3.25
C LEU A 678 -20.04 -1.90 3.74
N GLY A 679 -20.15 -1.64 5.04
CA GLY A 679 -21.29 -0.97 5.66
C GLY A 679 -21.51 0.42 5.09
N THR A 680 -20.44 1.20 4.99
CA THR A 680 -20.47 2.54 4.36
C THR A 680 -20.90 2.48 2.90
N GLY A 681 -20.32 1.56 2.12
CA GLY A 681 -20.68 1.38 0.72
C GLY A 681 -22.16 1.05 0.54
N PHE A 682 -22.71 0.20 1.41
CA PHE A 682 -24.14 -0.12 1.43
C PHE A 682 -24.98 1.12 1.77
N ALA A 683 -24.66 1.81 2.86
CA ALA A 683 -25.34 3.00 3.33
C ALA A 683 -25.38 4.12 2.29
N LEU A 684 -24.25 4.45 1.67
CA LEU A 684 -24.18 5.49 0.64
C LEU A 684 -24.93 5.07 -0.65
N SER A 685 -24.87 3.78 -1.01
CA SER A 685 -25.65 3.27 -2.13
C SER A 685 -27.15 3.36 -1.88
N LEU A 686 -27.59 3.12 -0.64
CA LEU A 686 -28.98 3.28 -0.20
C LEU A 686 -29.42 4.74 -0.27
N LEU A 687 -28.60 5.67 0.24
CA LEU A 687 -28.89 7.11 0.19
C LEU A 687 -29.04 7.61 -1.25
N TRP A 688 -28.18 7.13 -2.17
CA TRP A 688 -28.30 7.44 -3.59
C TRP A 688 -29.64 6.98 -4.17
N GLU A 689 -30.07 5.75 -3.87
CA GLU A 689 -31.34 5.22 -4.36
C GLU A 689 -32.54 5.96 -3.76
N TRP A 690 -32.47 6.35 -2.49
CA TRP A 690 -33.55 7.09 -1.84
C TRP A 690 -33.74 8.49 -2.43
N ALA A 691 -32.66 9.10 -2.91
CA ALA A 691 -32.67 10.38 -3.61
C ALA A 691 -33.23 10.30 -5.05
N ALA A 692 -33.11 9.15 -5.72
CA ALA A 692 -33.37 9.00 -7.14
C ALA A 692 -34.81 9.30 -7.62
N PRO A 693 -35.89 8.96 -6.89
CA PRO A 693 -37.27 9.18 -7.36
C PRO A 693 -37.87 10.54 -6.99
N LYS A 694 -37.21 11.35 -6.14
CA LYS A 694 -37.84 12.52 -5.51
C LYS A 694 -37.66 13.83 -6.27
N ASN A 695 -36.48 14.07 -6.86
CA ASN A 695 -36.14 15.24 -7.68
C ASN A 695 -34.74 15.04 -8.31
N GLN A 696 -34.51 15.51 -9.55
CA GLN A 696 -33.19 15.51 -10.18
C GLN A 696 -32.16 16.30 -9.35
N LEU A 697 -32.55 17.44 -8.75
CA LEU A 697 -31.67 18.23 -7.87
C LEU A 697 -31.19 17.42 -6.67
N ILE A 698 -32.11 16.74 -5.97
CA ILE A 698 -31.78 15.91 -4.79
C ILE A 698 -30.80 14.80 -5.18
N ARG A 699 -31.00 14.18 -6.35
CA ARG A 699 -30.07 13.16 -6.86
C ARG A 699 -28.68 13.72 -7.14
N TRP A 700 -28.57 14.92 -7.73
CA TRP A 700 -27.29 15.59 -7.94
C TRP A 700 -26.60 15.94 -6.63
N THR A 701 -27.32 16.53 -5.67
CA THR A 701 -26.76 16.91 -4.36
C THR A 701 -26.30 15.68 -3.58
N SER A 702 -27.06 14.58 -3.59
CA SER A 702 -26.62 13.32 -2.97
C SER A 702 -25.39 12.75 -3.66
N GLY A 703 -25.31 12.87 -4.99
CA GLY A 703 -24.14 12.42 -5.73
C GLY A 703 -22.88 13.22 -5.45
N LEU A 704 -22.99 14.54 -5.38
CA LEU A 704 -21.90 15.43 -4.97
C LEU A 704 -21.46 15.15 -3.54
N PHE A 705 -22.41 14.91 -2.63
CA PHE A 705 -22.11 14.55 -1.25
C PHE A 705 -21.35 13.22 -1.14
N ILE A 706 -21.83 12.16 -1.82
CA ILE A 706 -21.17 10.85 -1.84
C ILE A 706 -19.78 10.96 -2.48
N GLY A 707 -19.69 11.65 -3.62
CA GLY A 707 -18.42 11.90 -4.30
C GLY A 707 -17.45 12.66 -3.40
N GLY A 708 -17.91 13.71 -2.72
CA GLY A 708 -17.12 14.50 -1.78
C GLY A 708 -16.58 13.68 -0.62
N LEU A 709 -17.39 12.82 0.01
CA LEU A 709 -16.93 11.94 1.09
C LEU A 709 -15.86 10.95 0.63
N VAL A 710 -16.06 10.33 -0.53
CA VAL A 710 -15.09 9.40 -1.12
C VAL A 710 -13.79 10.14 -1.45
N THR A 711 -13.87 11.23 -2.20
CA THR A 711 -12.72 12.07 -2.56
C THR A 711 -11.98 12.59 -1.33
N PHE A 712 -12.68 12.94 -0.25
CA PHE A 712 -12.08 13.36 1.01
C PHE A 712 -11.20 12.27 1.63
N ILE A 713 -11.68 11.01 1.70
CA ILE A 713 -10.87 9.90 2.20
C ILE A 713 -9.67 9.61 1.29
N LEU A 714 -9.88 9.62 -0.03
CA LEU A 714 -8.80 9.46 -0.99
C LEU A 714 -7.71 10.53 -0.80
N TRP A 715 -8.10 11.79 -0.69
CA TRP A 715 -7.19 12.90 -0.45
C TRP A 715 -6.43 12.73 0.86
N GLN A 716 -7.11 12.41 1.96
CA GLN A 716 -6.49 12.20 3.27
C GLN A 716 -5.45 11.08 3.25
N GLY A 717 -5.77 9.94 2.63
CA GLY A 717 -4.84 8.82 2.48
C GLY A 717 -3.62 9.18 1.64
N VAL A 718 -3.83 9.82 0.48
CA VAL A 718 -2.74 10.23 -0.42
C VAL A 718 -1.86 11.31 0.20
N ALA A 719 -2.46 12.30 0.89
CA ALA A 719 -1.72 13.36 1.56
C ALA A 719 -0.85 12.81 2.70
N LEU A 720 -1.39 11.90 3.50
CA LEU A 720 -0.63 11.21 4.55
C LEU A 720 0.51 10.38 3.96
N TRP A 721 0.25 9.68 2.85
CA TRP A 721 1.30 8.92 2.17
C TRP A 721 2.39 9.80 1.57
N TYR A 722 2.01 10.92 0.96
CA TYR A 722 2.95 11.94 0.48
C TYR A 722 3.83 12.46 1.62
N ALA A 723 3.23 12.82 2.77
CA ALA A 723 3.97 13.27 3.93
C ALA A 723 4.93 12.19 4.46
N ARG A 724 4.52 10.92 4.46
CA ARG A 724 5.38 9.81 4.87
C ARG A 724 6.56 9.57 3.92
N VAL A 725 6.35 9.70 2.61
CA VAL A 725 7.38 9.46 1.58
C VAL A 725 8.41 10.59 1.54
N PHE A 726 7.96 11.86 1.60
CA PHE A 726 8.83 13.00 1.35
C PHE A 726 9.31 13.74 2.60
N TYR A 727 8.55 13.68 3.70
CA TYR A 727 8.88 14.39 4.94
C TYR A 727 9.09 13.46 6.13
N TYR A 728 9.05 12.14 5.91
CA TYR A 728 9.15 11.13 6.96
C TYR A 728 8.18 11.37 8.12
N THR A 729 7.00 11.93 7.83
CA THR A 729 5.96 12.09 8.84
C THR A 729 5.33 10.73 9.09
N LEU A 730 5.54 10.18 10.27
CA LEU A 730 4.94 8.89 10.62
C LEU A 730 3.41 9.03 10.73
N PRO A 731 2.63 8.09 10.18
CA PRO A 731 1.17 8.11 10.32
C PRO A 731 0.75 8.03 11.78
N PRO A 732 -0.37 8.66 12.20
CA PRO A 732 -0.86 8.53 13.57
C PRO A 732 -0.97 7.06 13.98
N GLY A 733 -0.45 6.73 15.17
CA GLY A 733 -0.44 5.36 15.68
C GLY A 733 0.76 4.51 15.28
N SER A 734 1.72 5.07 14.53
CA SER A 734 3.08 4.51 14.42
C SER A 734 3.77 4.56 15.79
N GLY A 735 4.33 3.44 16.22
CA GLY A 735 5.06 3.30 17.49
C GLY A 735 6.57 3.34 17.32
#